data_AF-A0A965AMA1-F1
#
_entry.id   AF-A0A965AMA1-F1
#
_cell.length_a   1.000
_cell.length_b   1.000
_cell.length_c   1.000
_cell.angle_alpha   90.00
_cell.angle_beta   90.00
_cell.angle_gamma   90.00
#
_symmetry.space_group_name_H-M   'P 1'
#
loop_
_entity.id
_entity.type
_entity.pdbx_description
1 polymer ?
#
loop_
_entity_poly.entity_id
_entity_poly.type
_entity_poly.pdbx_seq_one_letter_code
_entity_poly.pdbx_strand_id
1 'polypeptide(L)'
;MAALLRPSQKIRKGYETVTILTTDGVVKNGMLVRQDEQQVELRELRDLLHPTIIPADEIDEIEETAVSMMPAGLVNSLLSERDFFDLLRYLIEVVQGGPDRATALRPAAEDLIVKDDTVGLDHAGILRGLTERDLKAGRAIYLSHCKNCHGTDGNEPTLPLARAFGREPFKNGDDPYRMLQTLTKGNGLMAAVQHLSPKERYQVIHYIRESLMKPTNPAYTPVDEAYLAGLPKGTGQGNRDEVGPRDFGPALGSQIGTKVNNALTIHLNDDTTAAYDLHQMRMVGVWKDGFLDLSQTQHYRQRGEKMPEITGSLLPGLDGWQWAIGGSFALPPGGKPPRGPLADELMHFSGYSLYGNAVILRYAIEGRKILESPTCRQTPVGDAIEHTLQIGPGPEPLTLCVARLPETHGASGVYPLQGSSTPKPHGPAADHAAALVTAGQPAIRHLVRGKQAEMLDLGTPGRTIVVHFRTTGSGTLIASAPEEGRWEPNGKTLFIDGDELVFDIGWVGAIREKAAVRDGAWHTAAVVVTAETTKLFLDGTLLGQRNQFHRPPVAGQVLKLGETATNFGGNFTGDLAWAKIYNTAMSPEMLAKHPAGKLDDLARPLFEWHASATTAATVSPEVAVAAHADGDIEGCAWEVQPDGRMVLTIPAASTSRSIRLAVLSTSQTPLADLFQAFSDSPSTPLPDLITQLQGGPRRWPETITVKGRLGASINGYALDTIPVPFDNPWNAWLRTSA
;
A
#
# COMPACT_ATOMS: atom_id res chain seq x y z
N MET A 1 0.17 -16.31 35.14
CA MET A 1 -0.32 -16.35 33.74
C MET A 1 -1.79 -15.94 33.64
N ALA A 2 -2.73 -16.64 34.30
CA ALA A 2 -4.16 -16.26 34.26
C ALA A 2 -4.44 -14.79 34.67
N ALA A 3 -3.69 -14.26 35.65
CA ALA A 3 -3.79 -12.87 36.08
C ALA A 3 -3.40 -11.83 35.01
N LEU A 4 -2.61 -12.18 33.98
CA LEU A 4 -2.29 -11.24 32.88
C LEU A 4 -3.46 -11.12 31.89
N LEU A 5 -4.18 -12.22 31.67
CA LEU A 5 -5.32 -12.27 30.76
C LEU A 5 -6.61 -11.76 31.44
N ARG A 6 -6.75 -12.01 32.74
CA ARG A 6 -7.94 -11.71 33.54
C ARG A 6 -7.53 -11.16 34.92
N PRO A 7 -7.04 -9.92 34.99
CA PRO A 7 -6.41 -9.38 36.19
C PRO A 7 -7.33 -9.30 37.41
N SER A 8 -8.62 -9.01 37.22
CA SER A 8 -9.61 -8.94 38.30
C SER A 8 -10.24 -10.30 38.68
N GLN A 9 -9.90 -11.41 37.98
CA GLN A 9 -10.51 -12.71 38.29
C GLN A 9 -10.04 -13.27 39.65
N LYS A 10 -8.77 -13.03 39.99
CA LYS A 10 -8.20 -13.39 41.29
C LYS A 10 -7.02 -12.47 41.59
N ILE A 11 -7.18 -11.60 42.58
CA ILE A 11 -6.13 -10.71 43.07
C ILE A 11 -5.33 -11.46 44.14
N ARG A 12 -4.00 -11.45 44.05
CA ARG A 12 -3.12 -12.15 45.01
C ARG A 12 -2.95 -11.28 46.26
N LYS A 13 -2.85 -11.92 47.43
CA LYS A 13 -2.50 -11.24 48.69
C LYS A 13 -1.18 -10.44 48.55
N GLY A 14 -1.17 -9.20 49.01
CA GLY A 14 -0.10 -8.21 48.81
C GLY A 14 -0.23 -7.36 47.53
N TYR A 15 -1.33 -7.49 46.79
CA TYR A 15 -1.67 -6.71 45.60
C TYR A 15 -3.13 -6.22 45.63
N GLU A 16 -3.72 -6.17 46.83
CA GLU A 16 -5.07 -5.71 47.08
C GLU A 16 -5.23 -4.27 46.62
N THR A 17 -6.27 -4.00 45.85
CA THR A 17 -6.65 -2.64 45.46
C THR A 17 -7.72 -2.14 46.43
N VAL A 18 -7.52 -0.97 47.02
CA VAL A 18 -8.46 -0.34 47.96
C VAL A 18 -8.96 1.01 47.44
N THR A 19 -10.16 1.36 47.86
CA THR A 19 -10.74 2.70 47.80
C THR A 19 -10.64 3.31 49.19
N ILE A 20 -10.04 4.49 49.31
CA ILE A 20 -9.91 5.24 50.57
C ILE A 20 -10.70 6.53 50.45
N LEU A 21 -11.66 6.74 51.34
CA LEU A 21 -12.34 8.01 51.53
C LEU A 21 -11.63 8.75 52.68
N THR A 22 -11.09 9.93 52.40
CA THR A 22 -10.48 10.77 53.42
C THR A 22 -11.50 11.68 54.09
N THR A 23 -11.21 12.16 55.30
CA THR A 23 -12.12 13.00 56.12
C THR A 23 -12.48 14.34 55.47
N ASP A 24 -11.70 14.80 54.50
CA ASP A 24 -11.98 15.98 53.66
C ASP A 24 -12.86 15.65 52.43
N GLY A 25 -13.34 14.41 52.32
CA GLY A 25 -14.23 13.94 51.25
C GLY A 25 -13.53 13.52 49.96
N VAL A 26 -12.20 13.37 49.96
CA VAL A 26 -11.44 12.95 48.77
C VAL A 26 -11.39 11.42 48.67
N VAL A 27 -11.79 10.89 47.53
CA VAL A 27 -11.66 9.45 47.23
C VAL A 27 -10.34 9.17 46.52
N LYS A 28 -9.55 8.22 47.06
CA LYS A 28 -8.28 7.76 46.50
C LYS A 28 -8.35 6.26 46.21
N ASN A 29 -7.90 5.85 45.02
CA ASN A 29 -7.92 4.45 44.60
C ASN A 29 -6.51 3.97 44.27
N GLY A 30 -6.10 2.83 44.82
CA GLY A 30 -4.76 2.30 44.56
C GLY A 30 -4.47 0.96 45.24
N MET A 31 -3.26 0.45 45.06
CA MET A 31 -2.77 -0.74 45.75
C MET A 31 -2.43 -0.40 47.17
N LEU A 32 -2.85 -1.24 48.11
CA LEU A 32 -2.35 -1.19 49.47
C LEU A 32 -0.89 -1.68 49.48
N VAL A 33 0.06 -0.77 49.68
CA VAL A 33 1.49 -1.12 49.81
C VAL A 33 1.78 -1.54 51.24
N ARG A 34 1.28 -0.74 52.19
CA ARG A 34 1.42 -0.94 53.62
C ARG A 34 0.30 -0.20 54.36
N GLN A 35 -0.14 -0.77 55.48
CA GLN A 35 -1.02 -0.12 56.43
C GLN A 35 -0.55 -0.44 57.84
N ASP A 36 -0.42 0.58 58.67
CA ASP A 36 -0.21 0.47 60.11
C ASP A 36 -1.12 1.44 60.88
N GLU A 37 -0.98 1.51 62.21
CA GLU A 37 -1.85 2.33 63.06
C GLU A 37 -1.70 3.84 62.81
N GLN A 38 -0.64 4.28 62.14
CA GLN A 38 -0.36 5.71 61.90
C GLN A 38 -0.68 6.14 60.48
N GLN A 39 -0.51 5.26 59.49
CA GLN A 39 -0.64 5.64 58.09
C GLN A 39 -0.99 4.48 57.15
N VAL A 40 -1.55 4.85 56.01
CA VAL A 40 -1.72 3.99 54.84
C VAL A 40 -0.82 4.47 53.71
N GLU A 41 0.00 3.56 53.18
CA GLU A 41 0.78 3.78 51.96
C GLU A 41 0.02 3.20 50.77
N LEU A 42 -0.47 4.09 49.90
CA LEU A 42 -1.29 3.76 48.74
C LEU A 42 -0.50 4.01 47.45
N ARG A 43 -0.29 2.95 46.65
CA ARG A 43 0.28 3.10 45.30
C ARG A 43 -0.82 3.33 44.29
N GLU A 44 -0.91 4.55 43.79
CA GLU A 44 -1.96 4.94 42.86
C GLU A 44 -1.55 4.70 41.40
N LEU A 45 -2.52 4.40 40.54
CA LEU A 45 -2.28 4.19 39.10
C LEU A 45 -1.69 5.41 38.37
N ARG A 46 -1.81 6.60 38.96
CA ARG A 46 -1.25 7.85 38.42
C ARG A 46 0.25 8.02 38.68
N ASP A 47 0.75 7.42 39.75
CA ASP A 47 2.16 7.42 40.12
C ASP A 47 2.50 6.10 40.80
N LEU A 48 2.99 5.17 39.97
CA LEU A 48 3.36 3.83 40.43
C LEU A 48 4.71 3.81 41.17
N LEU A 49 5.49 4.89 41.07
CA LEU A 49 6.85 4.96 41.62
C LEU A 49 6.87 5.61 43.00
N HIS A 50 5.97 6.56 43.27
CA HIS A 50 5.91 7.27 44.54
C HIS A 50 4.56 7.00 45.23
N PRO A 51 4.50 6.11 46.23
CA PRO A 51 3.29 5.85 46.99
C PRO A 51 2.82 7.11 47.74
N THR A 52 1.51 7.33 47.74
CA THR A 52 0.87 8.37 48.55
C THR A 52 0.78 7.88 49.98
N ILE A 53 1.27 8.68 50.93
CA ILE A 53 1.13 8.42 52.37
C ILE A 53 -0.10 9.19 52.86
N ILE A 54 -1.05 8.48 53.48
CA ILE A 54 -2.27 9.04 54.04
C ILE A 54 -2.26 8.75 55.55
N PRO A 55 -2.21 9.78 56.41
CA PRO A 55 -2.34 9.60 57.86
C PRO A 55 -3.63 8.89 58.23
N ALA A 56 -3.59 7.98 59.20
CA ALA A 56 -4.74 7.16 59.59
C ALA A 56 -5.89 8.00 60.17
N ASP A 57 -5.61 9.16 60.76
CA ASP A 57 -6.59 10.13 61.27
C ASP A 57 -7.27 10.96 60.18
N GLU A 58 -6.72 10.97 58.96
CA GLU A 58 -7.32 11.58 57.77
C GLU A 58 -8.19 10.59 56.97
N ILE A 59 -8.35 9.35 57.43
CA ILE A 59 -9.11 8.30 56.74
C ILE A 59 -10.47 8.12 57.41
N ASP A 60 -11.54 8.28 56.63
CA ASP A 60 -12.91 8.00 57.05
C ASP A 60 -13.28 6.53 56.78
N GLU A 61 -12.98 6.03 55.58
CA GLU A 61 -13.32 4.66 55.19
C GLU A 61 -12.27 4.05 54.24
N ILE A 62 -12.04 2.74 54.38
CA ILE A 62 -11.23 1.94 53.45
C ILE A 62 -12.07 0.73 53.01
N GLU A 63 -12.29 0.61 51.71
CA GLU A 63 -12.97 -0.53 51.09
C GLU A 63 -12.03 -1.31 50.18
N GLU A 64 -12.00 -2.64 50.31
CA GLU A 64 -11.34 -3.51 49.34
C GLU A 64 -12.15 -3.58 48.04
N THR A 65 -11.46 -3.46 46.90
CA THR A 65 -12.11 -3.53 45.59
C THR A 65 -11.84 -4.88 44.92
N ALA A 66 -12.86 -5.41 44.23
CA ALA A 66 -12.72 -6.62 43.42
C ALA A 66 -11.98 -6.37 42.08
N VAL A 67 -11.55 -5.12 41.83
CA VAL A 67 -10.96 -4.70 40.56
C VAL A 67 -9.45 -4.57 40.72
N SER A 68 -8.70 -5.30 39.89
CA SER A 68 -7.24 -5.19 39.88
C SER A 68 -6.82 -3.83 39.34
N MET A 69 -5.74 -3.29 39.90
CA MET A 69 -5.06 -2.15 39.29
C MET A 69 -4.51 -2.46 37.90
N MET A 70 -4.19 -3.71 37.57
CA MET A 70 -3.79 -4.07 36.20
C MET A 70 -5.02 -3.98 35.28
N PRO A 71 -5.05 -3.05 34.29
CA PRO A 71 -6.21 -2.93 33.42
C PRO A 71 -6.47 -4.21 32.63
N ALA A 72 -7.75 -4.57 32.53
CA ALA A 72 -8.17 -5.62 31.61
C ALA A 72 -7.87 -5.21 30.16
N GLY A 73 -7.49 -6.19 29.33
CA GLY A 73 -7.27 -5.97 27.90
C GLY A 73 -5.90 -5.39 27.51
N LEU A 74 -4.97 -5.15 28.45
CA LEU A 74 -3.60 -4.73 28.12
C LEU A 74 -2.90 -5.68 27.15
N VAL A 75 -3.14 -6.99 27.28
CA VAL A 75 -2.56 -8.01 26.38
C VAL A 75 -3.02 -7.82 24.93
N ASN A 76 -4.17 -7.19 24.68
CA ASN A 76 -4.66 -6.92 23.33
C ASN A 76 -3.83 -5.86 22.59
N SER A 77 -2.92 -5.16 23.29
CA SER A 77 -1.98 -4.23 22.66
C SER A 77 -0.78 -4.93 22.02
N LEU A 78 -0.56 -6.22 22.29
CA LEU A 78 0.52 -7.02 21.71
C LEU A 78 0.14 -7.45 20.29
N LEU A 79 1.12 -7.43 19.37
CA LEU A 79 0.87 -7.65 17.94
C LEU A 79 0.90 -9.13 17.58
N SER A 80 1.57 -9.96 18.39
CA SER A 80 1.76 -11.37 18.13
C SER A 80 1.73 -12.22 19.41
N GLU A 81 1.51 -13.52 19.23
CA GLU A 81 1.64 -14.50 20.30
C GLU A 81 3.10 -14.59 20.82
N ARG A 82 4.09 -14.32 19.96
CA ARG A 82 5.51 -14.25 20.34
C ARG A 82 5.75 -13.13 21.35
N ASP A 83 5.20 -11.94 21.12
CA ASP A 83 5.32 -10.80 22.04
C ASP A 83 4.80 -11.14 23.45
N PHE A 84 3.72 -11.94 23.50
CA PHE A 84 3.16 -12.40 24.76
C PHE A 84 4.10 -13.40 25.48
N PHE A 85 4.72 -14.32 24.75
CA PHE A 85 5.71 -15.24 25.32
C PHE A 85 7.00 -14.53 25.76
N ASP A 86 7.47 -13.53 25.02
CA ASP A 86 8.63 -12.73 25.39
C ASP A 86 8.36 -11.94 26.69
N LEU A 87 7.17 -11.34 26.81
CA LEU A 87 6.71 -10.69 28.05
C LEU A 87 6.65 -11.68 29.22
N LEU A 88 6.11 -12.88 28.99
CA LEU A 88 6.06 -13.94 30.00
C LEU A 88 7.46 -14.34 30.45
N ARG A 89 8.39 -14.55 29.51
CA ARG A 89 9.77 -14.90 29.82
C ARG A 89 10.43 -13.83 30.68
N TYR A 90 10.27 -12.56 30.32
CA TYR A 90 10.77 -11.43 31.11
C TYR A 90 10.19 -11.43 32.53
N LEU A 91 8.87 -11.57 32.68
CA LEU A 91 8.23 -11.59 34.00
C LEU A 91 8.67 -12.78 34.85
N ILE A 92 8.87 -13.95 34.24
CA ILE A 92 9.40 -15.14 34.93
C ILE A 92 10.82 -14.89 35.45
N GLU A 93 11.68 -14.30 34.62
CA GLU A 93 13.06 -13.94 35.01
C GLU A 93 13.09 -12.94 36.17
N VAL A 94 12.24 -11.91 36.12
CA VAL A 94 12.11 -10.92 37.20
C VAL A 94 11.62 -11.57 38.49
N VAL A 95 10.60 -12.44 38.42
CA VAL A 95 10.05 -13.11 39.61
C VAL A 95 11.04 -14.09 40.23
N GLN A 96 11.77 -14.86 39.41
CA GLN A 96 12.74 -15.84 39.89
C GLN A 96 14.01 -15.18 40.45
N GLY A 97 14.47 -14.10 39.82
CA GLY A 97 15.71 -13.42 40.20
C GLY A 97 15.54 -12.26 41.20
N GLY A 98 14.32 -11.86 41.53
CA GLY A 98 14.05 -10.83 42.55
C GLY A 98 14.46 -9.41 42.15
N PRO A 99 14.55 -8.47 43.12
CA PRO A 99 14.82 -7.05 42.88
C PRO A 99 16.13 -6.76 42.14
N ASP A 100 17.17 -7.55 42.39
CA ASP A 100 18.47 -7.40 41.74
C ASP A 100 18.37 -7.74 40.26
N ARG A 101 17.65 -8.83 39.92
CA ARG A 101 17.40 -9.20 38.51
C ARG A 101 16.50 -8.21 37.81
N ALA A 102 15.47 -7.71 38.50
CA ALA A 102 14.62 -6.64 37.99
C ALA A 102 15.44 -5.39 37.63
N THR A 103 16.41 -5.04 38.48
CA THR A 103 17.32 -3.91 38.26
C THR A 103 18.28 -4.18 37.11
N ALA A 104 18.84 -5.39 37.03
CA ALA A 104 19.77 -5.78 35.97
C ALA A 104 19.11 -5.85 34.58
N LEU A 105 17.83 -6.24 34.51
CA LEU A 105 17.05 -6.30 33.28
C LEU A 105 16.43 -4.97 32.89
N ARG A 106 16.50 -3.94 33.75
CA ARG A 106 15.98 -2.62 33.44
C ARG A 106 16.78 -2.01 32.28
N PRO A 107 16.12 -1.45 31.25
CA PRO A 107 16.81 -0.68 30.23
C PRO A 107 17.66 0.43 30.85
N ALA A 108 18.79 0.77 30.24
CA ALA A 108 19.59 1.89 30.75
C ALA A 108 18.78 3.19 30.66
N ALA A 109 19.10 4.18 31.51
CA ALA A 109 18.43 5.47 31.45
C ALA A 109 18.54 6.10 30.05
N GLU A 110 19.67 5.89 29.38
CA GLU A 110 19.96 6.30 28.00
C GLU A 110 19.02 5.66 26.97
N ASP A 111 18.65 4.39 27.16
CA ASP A 111 17.73 3.64 26.28
C ASP A 111 16.27 4.10 26.43
N LEU A 112 15.96 4.83 27.52
CA LEU A 112 14.64 5.36 27.83
C LEU A 112 14.53 6.86 27.53
N ILE A 113 15.59 7.49 26.99
CA ILE A 113 15.57 8.92 26.64
C ILE A 113 14.63 9.12 25.47
N VAL A 114 13.48 9.74 25.75
CA VAL A 114 12.60 10.27 24.73
C VAL A 114 13.22 11.56 24.19
N LYS A 115 13.66 11.54 22.93
CA LYS A 115 14.16 12.74 22.25
C LYS A 115 13.03 13.77 22.14
N ASP A 116 13.26 14.97 22.66
CA ASP A 116 12.31 16.07 22.52
C ASP A 116 12.47 16.72 21.14
N ASP A 117 11.72 16.21 20.16
CA ASP A 117 11.65 16.69 18.79
C ASP A 117 10.74 17.93 18.63
N THR A 118 10.31 18.54 19.74
CA THR A 118 9.50 19.78 19.74
C THR A 118 10.32 21.05 19.90
N VAL A 119 11.61 20.93 20.23
CA VAL A 119 12.52 22.06 20.40
C VAL A 119 12.80 22.74 19.05
N GLY A 120 12.66 24.08 19.01
CA GLY A 120 12.97 24.88 17.82
C GLY A 120 11.88 24.90 16.74
N LEU A 121 10.67 24.40 17.06
CA LEU A 121 9.52 24.47 16.16
C LEU A 121 8.84 25.84 16.16
N ASP A 122 8.32 26.24 15.00
CA ASP A 122 7.38 27.34 14.86
C ASP A 122 5.96 26.85 15.24
N HIS A 123 5.74 26.65 16.53
CA HIS A 123 4.44 26.15 17.03
C HIS A 123 3.27 27.05 16.60
N ALA A 124 3.47 28.36 16.60
CA ALA A 124 2.44 29.32 16.22
C ALA A 124 2.12 29.22 14.72
N GLY A 125 3.14 29.16 13.86
CA GLY A 125 2.98 28.96 12.42
C GLY A 125 2.27 27.64 12.10
N ILE A 126 2.66 26.54 12.75
CA ILE A 126 2.02 25.23 12.56
C ILE A 126 0.53 25.31 12.91
N LEU A 127 0.18 25.84 14.09
CA LEU A 127 -1.21 25.93 14.54
C LEU A 127 -2.05 26.85 13.66
N ARG A 128 -1.52 27.98 13.20
CA ARG A 128 -2.21 28.87 12.24
C ARG A 128 -2.46 28.19 10.89
N GLY A 129 -1.56 27.29 10.48
CA GLY A 129 -1.61 26.61 9.19
C GLY A 129 -2.49 25.37 9.15
N LEU A 130 -3.12 24.95 10.26
CA LEU A 130 -3.98 23.77 10.29
C LEU A 130 -5.31 24.04 9.56
N THR A 131 -5.61 23.20 8.58
CA THR A 131 -6.80 23.31 7.71
C THR A 131 -7.76 22.12 7.90
N GLU A 132 -8.90 22.12 7.19
CA GLU A 132 -9.77 20.93 7.13
C GLU A 132 -9.04 19.66 6.65
N ARG A 133 -8.01 19.81 5.80
CA ARG A 133 -7.17 18.69 5.36
C ARG A 133 -6.41 18.09 6.55
N ASP A 134 -5.89 18.95 7.42
CA ASP A 134 -5.20 18.56 8.64
C ASP A 134 -6.15 17.95 9.66
N LEU A 135 -7.40 18.44 9.73
CA LEU A 135 -8.45 17.82 10.54
C LEU A 135 -8.77 16.38 10.07
N LYS A 136 -8.89 16.17 8.76
CA LYS A 136 -9.10 14.83 8.17
C LYS A 136 -7.89 13.91 8.40
N ALA A 137 -6.67 14.44 8.26
CA ALA A 137 -5.45 13.70 8.56
C ALA A 137 -5.39 13.30 10.05
N GLY A 138 -5.70 14.24 10.95
CA GLY A 138 -5.80 14.00 12.38
C GLY A 138 -6.81 12.92 12.75
N ARG A 139 -7.97 12.90 12.09
CA ARG A 139 -8.98 11.84 12.26
C ARG A 139 -8.44 10.47 11.84
N ALA A 140 -7.75 10.40 10.71
CA ALA A 140 -7.16 9.14 10.24
C ALA A 140 -6.11 8.62 11.24
N ILE A 141 -5.23 9.51 11.73
CA ILE A 141 -4.25 9.19 12.77
C ILE A 141 -4.94 8.70 14.05
N TYR A 142 -6.00 9.39 14.50
CA TYR A 142 -6.77 9.00 15.67
C TYR A 142 -7.33 7.57 15.56
N LEU A 143 -7.99 7.27 14.44
CA LEU A 143 -8.62 5.97 14.19
C LEU A 143 -7.62 4.85 13.94
N SER A 144 -6.38 5.18 13.55
CA SER A 144 -5.29 4.21 13.36
C SER A 144 -4.58 3.91 14.68
N HIS A 145 -4.27 4.94 15.47
CA HIS A 145 -3.34 4.83 16.61
C HIS A 145 -3.98 5.03 17.98
N CYS A 146 -4.96 5.93 18.12
CA CYS A 146 -5.47 6.38 19.42
C CYS A 146 -6.72 5.60 19.89
N LYS A 147 -7.56 5.17 18.95
CA LYS A 147 -8.87 4.54 19.25
C LYS A 147 -8.77 3.29 20.15
N ASN A 148 -7.66 2.56 20.06
CA ASN A 148 -7.50 1.29 20.79
C ASN A 148 -7.46 1.49 22.31
N CYS A 149 -7.15 2.72 22.76
CA CYS A 149 -7.14 3.10 24.17
C CYS A 149 -8.29 4.07 24.52
N HIS A 150 -8.58 5.01 23.63
CA HIS A 150 -9.54 6.09 23.87
C HIS A 150 -10.94 5.84 23.32
N GLY A 151 -11.17 4.70 22.65
CA GLY A 151 -12.43 4.41 21.96
C GLY A 151 -12.53 5.09 20.60
N THR A 152 -13.42 4.58 19.74
CA THR A 152 -13.63 5.13 18.39
C THR A 152 -14.21 6.55 18.42
N ASP A 153 -15.00 6.86 19.45
CA ASP A 153 -15.65 8.16 19.66
C ASP A 153 -14.84 9.11 20.56
N GLY A 154 -13.77 8.61 21.20
CA GLY A 154 -12.96 9.36 22.16
C GLY A 154 -13.62 9.68 23.50
N ASN A 155 -14.81 9.16 23.75
CA ASN A 155 -15.61 9.41 24.95
C ASN A 155 -16.00 8.13 25.70
N GLU A 156 -15.86 6.97 25.06
CA GLU A 156 -15.99 5.65 25.65
C GLU A 156 -14.63 4.94 25.62
N PRO A 157 -13.68 5.33 26.50
CA PRO A 157 -12.35 4.77 26.52
C PRO A 157 -12.37 3.27 26.80
N THR A 158 -11.61 2.52 26.01
CA THR A 158 -11.41 1.07 26.19
C THR A 158 -10.44 0.76 27.32
N LEU A 159 -9.56 1.72 27.68
CA LEU A 159 -8.71 1.63 28.85
C LEU A 159 -9.25 2.52 29.99
N PRO A 160 -9.45 2.00 31.21
CA PRO A 160 -10.02 2.76 32.33
C PRO A 160 -9.30 4.07 32.71
N LEU A 161 -8.00 4.19 32.38
CA LEU A 161 -7.22 5.40 32.68
C LEU A 161 -7.15 6.39 31.50
N ALA A 162 -7.57 5.96 30.31
CA ALA A 162 -7.65 6.84 29.15
C ALA A 162 -8.78 7.84 29.35
N ARG A 163 -8.54 9.09 28.96
CA ARG A 163 -9.50 10.18 29.17
C ARG A 163 -10.59 10.19 28.10
N ALA A 164 -11.82 10.45 28.53
CA ALA A 164 -12.92 10.81 27.65
C ALA A 164 -12.80 12.28 27.26
N PHE A 165 -12.33 12.56 26.05
CA PHE A 165 -11.93 13.90 25.62
C PHE A 165 -13.06 14.93 25.66
N GLY A 166 -14.31 14.51 25.46
CA GLY A 166 -15.48 15.37 25.46
C GLY A 166 -16.11 15.62 26.82
N ARG A 167 -15.71 14.88 27.87
CA ARG A 167 -16.42 14.88 29.17
C ARG A 167 -15.52 15.14 30.37
N GLU A 168 -14.27 14.71 30.31
CA GLU A 168 -13.36 14.75 31.46
C GLU A 168 -12.33 15.89 31.36
N PRO A 169 -11.89 16.42 32.51
CA PRO A 169 -10.77 17.36 32.54
C PRO A 169 -9.43 16.67 32.23
N PHE A 170 -8.55 17.41 31.54
CA PHE A 170 -7.22 16.95 31.17
C PHE A 170 -6.24 17.18 32.32
N LYS A 171 -5.42 16.16 32.62
CA LYS A 171 -4.46 16.21 33.74
C LYS A 171 -3.22 17.03 33.45
N ASN A 172 -2.76 17.03 32.20
CA ASN A 172 -1.52 17.68 31.79
C ASN A 172 -1.74 18.95 30.99
N GLY A 173 -2.92 19.55 31.08
CA GLY A 173 -3.34 20.67 30.26
C GLY A 173 -4.13 20.21 29.04
N ASP A 174 -5.13 21.00 28.71
CA ASP A 174 -6.07 20.79 27.62
C ASP A 174 -5.69 21.61 26.38
N ASP A 175 -4.69 22.51 26.43
CA ASP A 175 -4.23 23.35 25.30
C ASP A 175 -3.37 22.57 24.27
N PRO A 176 -3.28 23.02 23.00
CA PRO A 176 -2.61 22.26 21.95
C PRO A 176 -1.14 21.93 22.25
N TYR A 177 -0.38 22.86 22.83
CA TYR A 177 1.03 22.67 23.13
C TYR A 177 1.23 21.67 24.27
N ARG A 178 0.43 21.73 25.33
CA ARG A 178 0.51 20.75 26.42
C ARG A 178 0.03 19.36 26.02
N MET A 179 -0.97 19.29 25.14
CA MET A 179 -1.34 18.03 24.48
C MET A 179 -0.18 17.49 23.63
N LEU A 180 0.53 18.34 22.88
CA LEU A 180 1.74 17.94 22.14
C LEU A 180 2.82 17.40 23.08
N GLN A 181 3.08 18.06 24.21
CA GLN A 181 4.06 17.57 25.20
C GLN A 181 3.66 16.20 25.76
N THR A 182 2.37 15.96 25.98
CA THR A 182 1.85 14.65 26.40
C THR A 182 2.11 13.58 25.33
N LEU A 183 1.82 13.88 24.06
CA LEU A 183 2.14 12.96 22.95
C LEU A 183 3.65 12.78 22.75
N THR A 184 4.45 13.79 23.08
CA THR A 184 5.90 13.77 22.90
C THR A 184 6.58 12.94 23.97
N LYS A 185 6.23 13.15 25.24
CA LYS A 185 6.93 12.58 26.40
C LYS A 185 6.23 11.37 27.00
N GLY A 186 4.97 11.13 26.61
CA GLY A 186 4.08 10.20 27.31
C GLY A 186 3.57 10.80 28.63
N ASN A 187 2.61 10.12 29.25
CA ASN A 187 2.11 10.44 30.58
C ASN A 187 1.42 9.25 31.24
N GLY A 188 1.85 8.86 32.45
CA GLY A 188 1.32 7.67 33.13
C GLY A 188 1.48 6.41 32.27
N LEU A 189 0.37 5.74 31.95
CA LEU A 189 0.36 4.57 31.06
C LEU A 189 0.33 4.92 29.56
N MET A 190 0.21 6.20 29.19
CA MET A 190 0.27 6.63 27.79
C MET A 190 1.73 6.74 27.36
N ALA A 191 2.17 5.84 26.50
CA ALA A 191 3.52 5.89 25.93
C ALA A 191 3.72 7.12 25.03
N ALA A 192 4.98 7.56 24.90
CA ALA A 192 5.37 8.60 23.96
C ALA A 192 5.08 8.18 22.51
N VAL A 193 4.43 9.07 21.74
CA VAL A 193 4.00 8.85 20.35
C VAL A 193 5.06 9.38 19.38
N GLN A 194 6.29 8.89 19.53
CA GLN A 194 7.49 9.35 18.78
C GLN A 194 7.54 8.85 17.33
N HIS A 195 6.62 7.95 16.94
CA HIS A 195 6.53 7.46 15.56
C HIS A 195 5.82 8.45 14.60
N LEU A 196 5.15 9.46 15.15
CA LEU A 196 4.52 10.56 14.42
C LEU A 196 5.42 11.80 14.48
N SER A 197 5.48 12.54 13.38
CA SER A 197 6.13 13.85 13.37
C SER A 197 5.42 14.87 14.28
N PRO A 198 6.09 15.95 14.72
CA PRO A 198 5.43 17.00 15.50
C PRO A 198 4.18 17.58 14.83
N LYS A 199 4.19 17.73 13.50
CA LYS A 199 3.02 18.18 12.74
C LYS A 199 1.89 17.15 12.75
N GLU A 200 2.18 15.86 12.54
CA GLU A 200 1.17 14.79 12.64
C GLU A 200 0.56 14.72 14.06
N ARG A 201 1.37 14.95 15.11
CA ARG A 201 0.86 15.07 16.48
C ARG A 201 -0.06 16.27 16.64
N TYR A 202 0.28 17.43 16.07
CA TYR A 202 -0.64 18.58 16.04
C TYR A 202 -1.92 18.32 15.25
N GLN A 203 -1.86 17.57 14.15
CA GLN A 203 -3.05 17.19 13.37
C GLN A 203 -4.03 16.35 14.19
N VAL A 204 -3.55 15.32 14.91
CA VAL A 204 -4.44 14.51 15.77
C VAL A 204 -4.97 15.32 16.96
N ILE A 205 -4.17 16.22 17.53
CA ILE A 205 -4.62 17.17 18.57
C ILE A 205 -5.72 18.07 18.03
N HIS A 206 -5.55 18.61 16.81
CA HIS A 206 -6.55 19.44 16.16
C HIS A 206 -7.88 18.69 15.96
N TYR A 207 -7.83 17.43 15.51
CA TYR A 207 -9.00 16.57 15.44
C TYR A 207 -9.66 16.36 16.81
N ILE A 208 -8.89 15.98 17.84
CA ILE A 208 -9.41 15.77 19.19
C ILE A 208 -10.10 17.05 19.69
N ARG A 209 -9.45 18.21 19.57
CA ARG A 209 -9.98 19.48 20.04
C ARG A 209 -11.25 19.88 19.29
N GLU A 210 -11.21 19.94 17.97
CA GLU A 210 -12.32 20.47 17.18
C GLU A 210 -13.50 19.51 17.08
N SER A 211 -13.24 18.20 17.03
CA SER A 211 -14.30 17.20 16.80
C SER A 211 -14.79 16.51 18.07
N LEU A 212 -13.92 16.31 19.07
CA LEU A 212 -14.25 15.52 20.27
C LEU A 212 -14.43 16.39 21.52
N MET A 213 -13.63 17.45 21.68
CA MET A 213 -13.71 18.35 22.84
C MET A 213 -14.72 19.48 22.64
N LYS A 214 -14.58 20.26 21.57
CA LYS A 214 -15.38 21.48 21.31
C LYS A 214 -16.90 21.31 21.46
N PRO A 215 -17.52 20.18 21.08
CA PRO A 215 -18.96 20.02 21.22
C PRO A 215 -19.46 19.92 22.67
N THR A 216 -18.66 19.35 23.58
CA THR A 216 -19.17 18.94 24.91
C THR A 216 -18.24 19.22 26.09
N ASN A 217 -16.93 19.41 25.87
CA ASN A 217 -15.98 19.60 26.96
C ASN A 217 -15.90 21.08 27.38
N PRO A 218 -16.28 21.44 28.61
CA PRO A 218 -16.25 22.83 29.08
C PRO A 218 -14.84 23.42 29.19
N ALA A 219 -13.79 22.59 29.19
CA ALA A 219 -12.41 23.05 29.17
C ALA A 219 -11.95 23.53 27.79
N TYR A 220 -12.71 23.27 26.71
CA TYR A 220 -12.30 23.69 25.37
C TYR A 220 -12.15 25.21 25.27
N THR A 221 -10.97 25.63 24.83
CA THR A 221 -10.63 27.04 24.56
C THR A 221 -10.22 27.21 23.09
N PRO A 222 -10.69 28.24 22.38
CA PRO A 222 -10.19 28.54 21.04
C PRO A 222 -8.70 28.94 21.08
N VAL A 223 -7.97 28.58 20.02
CA VAL A 223 -6.61 29.08 19.81
C VAL A 223 -6.70 30.52 19.28
N ASP A 224 -6.22 31.48 20.07
CA ASP A 224 -6.21 32.90 19.71
C ASP A 224 -4.78 33.46 19.58
N GLU A 225 -4.65 34.71 19.13
CA GLU A 225 -3.34 35.34 18.95
C GLU A 225 -2.58 35.54 20.26
N ALA A 226 -3.28 35.68 21.39
CA ALA A 226 -2.63 35.79 22.71
C ALA A 226 -1.95 34.47 23.10
N TYR A 227 -2.64 33.35 22.91
CA TYR A 227 -2.08 32.01 23.08
C TYR A 227 -0.91 31.77 22.13
N LEU A 228 -1.08 32.06 20.83
CA LEU A 228 -0.04 31.88 19.81
C LEU A 228 1.21 32.72 20.10
N ALA A 229 1.05 33.93 20.64
CA ALA A 229 2.15 34.79 21.04
C ALA A 229 2.97 34.19 22.19
N GLY A 230 2.33 33.49 23.12
CA GLY A 230 2.94 32.86 24.30
C GLY A 230 3.65 31.53 24.03
N LEU A 231 3.52 30.96 22.83
CA LEU A 231 4.17 29.69 22.47
C LEU A 231 5.71 29.86 22.30
N PRO A 232 6.48 28.79 22.59
CA PRO A 232 7.92 28.76 22.30
C PRO A 232 8.20 29.11 20.83
N LYS A 233 9.29 29.86 20.60
CA LYS A 233 9.68 30.32 19.27
C LYS A 233 10.63 29.32 18.60
N GLY A 234 10.53 29.27 17.28
CA GLY A 234 11.35 28.41 16.44
C GLY A 234 11.05 28.65 14.97
N THR A 235 11.68 27.86 14.11
CA THR A 235 11.53 27.94 12.64
C THR A 235 11.11 26.62 12.02
N GLY A 236 11.21 25.51 12.77
CA GLY A 236 10.87 24.18 12.28
C GLY A 236 9.37 24.02 12.06
N GLN A 237 8.98 23.50 10.90
CA GLN A 237 7.56 23.25 10.57
C GLN A 237 7.02 21.94 11.17
N GLY A 238 7.87 21.19 11.88
CA GLY A 238 7.49 19.91 12.49
C GLY A 238 7.09 18.83 11.46
N ASN A 239 7.36 19.06 10.18
CA ASN A 239 7.23 18.03 9.15
C ASN A 239 8.22 16.91 9.47
N ARG A 240 7.91 15.72 8.98
CA ARG A 240 8.87 14.61 9.02
C ARG A 240 10.11 15.02 8.24
N ASP A 241 11.29 14.85 8.83
CA ASP A 241 12.53 14.91 8.07
C ASP A 241 12.42 13.83 6.99
N GLU A 242 12.37 14.23 5.73
CA GLU A 242 12.45 13.28 4.62
C GLU A 242 13.82 12.62 4.71
N VAL A 243 13.80 11.42 5.28
CA VAL A 243 14.93 10.51 5.22
C VAL A 243 15.07 10.21 3.73
N GLY A 244 16.15 10.72 3.11
CA GLY A 244 16.42 10.63 1.68
C GLY A 244 16.38 9.19 1.14
N PRO A 245 16.70 8.96 -0.15
CA PRO A 245 16.64 7.62 -0.73
C PRO A 245 17.41 6.62 0.13
N ARG A 246 16.78 5.48 0.41
CA ARG A 246 17.37 4.37 1.14
C ARG A 246 17.88 3.34 0.15
N ASP A 247 19.09 2.84 0.39
CA ASP A 247 19.65 1.76 -0.43
C ASP A 247 19.16 0.40 0.10
N PHE A 248 18.25 -0.23 -0.65
CA PHE A 248 17.77 -1.59 -0.39
C PHE A 248 18.55 -2.65 -1.19
N GLY A 249 19.55 -2.25 -1.96
CA GLY A 249 20.17 -3.08 -2.98
C GLY A 249 19.29 -3.24 -4.23
N PRO A 250 19.62 -4.21 -5.11
CA PRO A 250 18.99 -4.37 -6.41
C PRO A 250 17.62 -5.05 -6.32
N ALA A 251 17.23 -5.57 -5.16
CA ALA A 251 15.96 -6.25 -4.96
C ALA A 251 15.36 -5.94 -3.59
N LEU A 252 14.06 -5.70 -3.54
CA LEU A 252 13.29 -5.51 -2.32
C LEU A 252 12.17 -6.55 -2.24
N GLY A 253 12.15 -7.30 -1.14
CA GLY A 253 11.01 -8.14 -0.78
C GLY A 253 9.91 -7.32 -0.10
N SER A 254 8.69 -7.32 -0.64
CA SER A 254 7.56 -6.56 -0.07
C SER A 254 6.21 -7.08 -0.57
N GLN A 255 5.10 -6.54 -0.05
CA GLN A 255 3.82 -6.58 -0.76
C GLN A 255 3.85 -5.64 -1.97
N ILE A 256 2.91 -5.83 -2.92
CA ILE A 256 2.53 -4.82 -3.91
C ILE A 256 1.00 -4.68 -3.88
N GLY A 257 0.55 -3.51 -3.45
CA GLY A 257 -0.86 -3.21 -3.20
C GLY A 257 -1.50 -4.24 -2.26
N THR A 258 -2.78 -4.54 -2.52
CA THR A 258 -3.55 -5.56 -1.78
C THR A 258 -3.61 -6.91 -2.50
N LYS A 259 -3.12 -6.99 -3.74
CA LYS A 259 -3.27 -8.16 -4.61
C LYS A 259 -2.07 -9.11 -4.55
N VAL A 260 -0.87 -8.60 -4.25
CA VAL A 260 0.36 -9.40 -4.18
C VAL A 260 0.94 -9.31 -2.78
N ASN A 261 0.80 -10.40 -2.02
CA ASN A 261 1.20 -10.44 -0.60
C ASN A 261 2.70 -10.70 -0.38
N ASN A 262 3.39 -11.25 -1.38
CA ASN A 262 4.80 -11.57 -1.29
C ASN A 262 5.43 -11.42 -2.68
N ALA A 263 6.06 -10.27 -2.90
CA ALA A 263 6.71 -9.92 -4.13
C ALA A 263 8.20 -9.74 -3.93
N LEU A 264 8.97 -9.99 -5.00
CA LEU A 264 10.34 -9.53 -5.12
C LEU A 264 10.41 -8.53 -6.27
N THR A 265 10.67 -7.27 -5.94
CA THR A 265 10.80 -6.18 -6.91
C THR A 265 12.29 -5.92 -7.14
N ILE A 266 12.71 -5.89 -8.40
CA ILE A 266 14.09 -5.90 -8.85
C ILE A 266 14.35 -4.69 -9.75
N HIS A 267 15.41 -3.94 -9.46
CA HIS A 267 15.98 -2.98 -10.39
C HIS A 267 16.72 -3.73 -11.50
N LEU A 268 16.20 -3.68 -12.74
CA LEU A 268 16.87 -4.29 -13.90
C LEU A 268 17.95 -3.37 -14.46
N ASN A 269 17.73 -2.05 -14.39
CA ASN A 269 18.68 -0.98 -14.60
C ASN A 269 18.20 0.27 -13.81
N ASP A 270 18.73 1.46 -14.11
CA ASP A 270 18.38 2.70 -13.41
C ASP A 270 16.91 3.14 -13.63
N ASP A 271 16.32 2.79 -14.78
CA ASP A 271 15.00 3.27 -15.22
C ASP A 271 13.92 2.17 -15.26
N THR A 272 14.31 0.90 -15.28
CA THR A 272 13.45 -0.26 -15.52
C THR A 272 13.40 -1.17 -14.29
N THR A 273 12.19 -1.45 -13.84
CA THR A 273 11.92 -2.31 -12.68
C THR A 273 11.04 -3.48 -13.07
N ALA A 274 11.28 -4.65 -12.50
CA ALA A 274 10.42 -5.82 -12.63
C ALA A 274 10.00 -6.35 -11.26
N ALA A 275 8.85 -7.00 -11.16
CA ALA A 275 8.45 -7.69 -9.93
C ALA A 275 7.87 -9.08 -10.19
N TYR A 276 8.12 -9.99 -9.24
CA TYR A 276 7.59 -11.35 -9.24
C TYR A 276 6.64 -11.57 -8.06
N ASP A 277 5.51 -12.26 -8.27
CA ASP A 277 4.72 -12.87 -7.19
C ASP A 277 5.42 -14.18 -6.78
N LEU A 278 6.13 -14.16 -5.65
CA LEU A 278 6.91 -15.30 -5.18
C LEU A 278 6.07 -16.51 -4.78
N HIS A 279 4.76 -16.32 -4.59
CA HIS A 279 3.85 -17.43 -4.29
C HIS A 279 3.42 -18.21 -5.53
N GLN A 280 3.64 -17.69 -6.73
CA GLN A 280 3.32 -18.36 -8.00
C GLN A 280 4.49 -18.37 -8.99
N MET A 281 5.59 -17.68 -8.69
CA MET A 281 6.69 -17.43 -9.62
C MET A 281 6.24 -16.94 -11.00
N ARG A 282 5.33 -15.96 -10.98
CA ARG A 282 4.89 -15.20 -12.17
C ARG A 282 5.30 -13.74 -12.04
N MET A 283 5.46 -13.04 -13.14
CA MET A 283 5.68 -11.59 -13.07
C MET A 283 4.39 -10.86 -12.70
N VAL A 284 4.53 -9.84 -11.86
CA VAL A 284 3.51 -8.83 -11.59
C VAL A 284 3.50 -7.79 -12.72
N GLY A 285 4.69 -7.54 -13.28
CA GLY A 285 4.88 -6.65 -14.42
C GLY A 285 6.33 -6.13 -14.50
N VAL A 286 6.61 -5.43 -15.59
CA VAL A 286 7.82 -4.64 -15.80
C VAL A 286 7.36 -3.21 -16.05
N TRP A 287 8.03 -2.21 -15.48
CA TRP A 287 7.68 -0.81 -15.69
C TRP A 287 8.91 0.10 -15.78
N LYS A 288 8.70 1.26 -16.39
CA LYS A 288 9.69 2.35 -16.48
C LYS A 288 9.40 3.48 -15.50
N ASP A 289 10.41 4.31 -15.25
CA ASP A 289 10.34 5.58 -14.52
C ASP A 289 9.93 5.43 -13.05
N GLY A 290 10.54 4.48 -12.36
CA GLY A 290 10.44 4.37 -10.90
C GLY A 290 10.53 2.96 -10.37
N PHE A 291 10.38 2.85 -9.05
CA PHE A 291 10.38 1.60 -8.30
C PHE A 291 9.01 1.41 -7.63
N LEU A 292 8.96 1.54 -6.31
CA LEU A 292 7.74 1.49 -5.49
C LEU A 292 7.59 2.77 -4.68
N ASP A 293 6.36 3.21 -4.44
CA ASP A 293 6.05 4.23 -3.42
C ASP A 293 6.15 3.57 -2.05
N LEU A 294 7.27 3.82 -1.37
CA LEU A 294 7.55 3.31 -0.04
C LEU A 294 7.29 4.34 1.07
N SER A 295 6.93 5.58 0.72
CA SER A 295 6.88 6.73 1.64
C SER A 295 5.88 6.57 2.79
N GLN A 296 4.84 5.77 2.57
CA GLN A 296 3.79 5.48 3.54
C GLN A 296 3.90 4.06 4.12
N THR A 297 4.96 3.33 3.81
CA THR A 297 5.11 1.92 4.17
C THR A 297 6.03 1.75 5.38
N GLN A 298 6.14 0.52 5.86
CA GLN A 298 7.06 0.17 6.94
C GLN A 298 8.56 0.36 6.60
N HIS A 299 8.89 0.60 5.33
CA HIS A 299 10.26 0.87 4.90
C HIS A 299 10.72 2.30 5.22
N TYR A 300 9.77 3.24 5.38
CA TYR A 300 10.04 4.63 5.76
C TYR A 300 9.30 5.09 7.02
N ARG A 301 8.31 4.31 7.49
CA ARG A 301 7.51 4.62 8.67
C ARG A 301 7.58 3.49 9.69
N GLN A 302 7.80 3.82 10.96
CA GLN A 302 7.86 2.80 12.02
C GLN A 302 6.52 2.04 12.10
N ARG A 303 5.42 2.76 11.86
CA ARG A 303 4.12 2.20 11.52
C ARG A 303 3.76 2.59 10.10
N GLY A 304 3.75 1.62 9.19
CA GLY A 304 3.28 1.80 7.82
C GLY A 304 1.78 2.07 7.80
N GLU A 305 1.34 2.99 6.96
CA GLU A 305 -0.06 3.37 6.76
C GLU A 305 -0.61 2.84 5.42
N LYS A 306 0.28 2.44 4.50
CA LYS A 306 -0.06 1.86 3.20
C LYS A 306 0.87 0.70 2.84
N MET A 307 0.43 -0.10 1.86
CA MET A 307 1.26 -1.07 1.17
C MET A 307 2.06 -0.37 0.05
N PRO A 308 3.21 -0.92 -0.36
CA PRO A 308 3.95 -0.42 -1.52
C PRO A 308 3.08 -0.43 -2.79
N GLU A 309 3.16 0.63 -3.59
CA GLU A 309 2.45 0.75 -4.87
C GLU A 309 3.44 1.01 -6.00
N ILE A 310 3.12 0.58 -7.22
CA ILE A 310 3.94 0.85 -8.41
C ILE A 310 3.80 2.33 -8.78
N THR A 311 4.93 3.04 -8.98
CA THR A 311 4.92 4.46 -9.35
C THR A 311 5.15 4.72 -10.85
N GLY A 312 5.60 3.70 -11.58
CA GLY A 312 6.01 3.79 -12.98
C GLY A 312 4.99 3.28 -13.99
N SER A 313 5.35 3.37 -15.27
CA SER A 313 4.50 2.98 -16.41
C SER A 313 4.78 1.54 -16.82
N LEU A 314 3.78 0.66 -16.69
CA LEU A 314 3.90 -0.75 -17.07
C LEU A 314 4.18 -0.89 -18.57
N LEU A 315 5.11 -1.78 -18.91
CA LEU A 315 5.37 -2.24 -20.26
C LEU A 315 4.30 -3.27 -20.65
N PRO A 316 3.51 -3.01 -21.71
CA PRO A 316 2.42 -3.89 -22.11
C PRO A 316 2.82 -5.36 -22.30
N GLY A 317 2.00 -6.25 -21.77
CA GLY A 317 2.10 -7.70 -21.97
C GLY A 317 3.23 -8.42 -21.26
N LEU A 318 4.14 -7.70 -20.59
CA LEU A 318 5.23 -8.28 -19.81
C LEU A 318 4.82 -8.75 -18.41
N ASP A 319 3.58 -8.46 -17.99
CA ASP A 319 2.92 -9.09 -16.84
C ASP A 319 2.39 -10.50 -17.14
N GLY A 320 2.55 -10.97 -18.40
CA GLY A 320 2.16 -12.30 -18.83
C GLY A 320 3.14 -13.43 -18.49
N TRP A 321 4.34 -13.12 -17.97
CA TRP A 321 5.35 -14.14 -17.67
C TRP A 321 4.90 -15.11 -16.58
N GLN A 322 4.64 -16.36 -16.96
CA GLN A 322 4.08 -17.37 -16.07
C GLN A 322 4.37 -18.80 -16.55
N TRP A 323 4.82 -19.67 -15.65
CA TRP A 323 4.91 -21.11 -15.89
C TRP A 323 3.53 -21.77 -15.90
N ALA A 324 3.32 -22.71 -16.83
CA ALA A 324 2.18 -23.62 -16.75
C ALA A 324 2.41 -24.62 -15.60
N ILE A 325 1.32 -24.96 -14.91
CA ILE A 325 1.32 -25.93 -13.81
C ILE A 325 0.25 -26.98 -14.13
N GLY A 326 0.62 -28.26 -14.11
CA GLY A 326 -0.24 -29.34 -14.56
C GLY A 326 -0.67 -29.19 -16.02
N GLY A 327 0.18 -28.61 -16.86
CA GLY A 327 -0.13 -28.30 -18.26
C GLY A 327 -1.11 -27.15 -18.49
N SER A 328 -1.43 -26.35 -17.46
CA SER A 328 -2.38 -25.23 -17.54
C SER A 328 -1.81 -23.95 -16.94
N PHE A 329 -2.15 -22.80 -17.53
CA PHE A 329 -1.88 -21.48 -16.93
C PHE A 329 -2.95 -21.05 -15.92
N ALA A 330 -4.08 -21.77 -15.86
CA ALA A 330 -5.10 -21.60 -14.84
C ALA A 330 -4.74 -22.47 -13.63
N LEU A 331 -4.74 -21.88 -12.43
CA LEU A 331 -4.54 -22.64 -11.21
C LEU A 331 -5.73 -23.59 -10.97
N PRO A 332 -5.48 -24.83 -10.51
CA PRO A 332 -6.56 -25.72 -10.13
C PRO A 332 -7.36 -25.13 -8.95
N PRO A 333 -8.66 -25.42 -8.81
CA PRO A 333 -9.44 -25.02 -7.64
C PRO A 333 -8.75 -25.45 -6.34
N GLY A 334 -8.48 -24.50 -5.45
CA GLY A 334 -7.74 -24.75 -4.20
C GLY A 334 -6.21 -24.88 -4.35
N GLY A 335 -5.66 -24.71 -5.56
CA GLY A 335 -4.22 -24.83 -5.83
C GLY A 335 -3.35 -23.77 -5.15
N LYS A 336 -3.91 -22.58 -4.86
CA LYS A 336 -3.27 -21.54 -4.04
C LYS A 336 -4.08 -21.30 -2.76
N PRO A 337 -3.48 -21.41 -1.57
CA PRO A 337 -4.15 -21.04 -0.33
C PRO A 337 -4.42 -19.52 -0.29
N PRO A 338 -5.43 -19.05 0.47
CA PRO A 338 -5.71 -17.62 0.61
C PRO A 338 -4.50 -16.80 1.10
N ARG A 339 -3.62 -17.45 1.88
CA ARG A 339 -2.33 -16.92 2.31
C ARG A 339 -1.27 -18.01 2.15
N GLY A 340 -0.21 -17.71 1.41
CA GLY A 340 0.93 -18.62 1.21
C GLY A 340 1.22 -18.96 -0.25
N PRO A 341 2.33 -19.67 -0.51
CA PRO A 341 2.71 -20.15 -1.84
C PRO A 341 1.83 -21.30 -2.31
N LEU A 342 1.95 -21.65 -3.59
CA LEU A 342 1.48 -22.94 -4.12
C LEU A 342 2.12 -24.11 -3.36
N ALA A 343 1.54 -25.31 -3.49
CA ALA A 343 2.15 -26.52 -2.95
C ALA A 343 3.55 -26.75 -3.55
N ASP A 344 4.51 -27.18 -2.72
CA ASP A 344 5.92 -27.35 -3.11
C ASP A 344 6.12 -28.30 -4.32
N GLU A 345 5.23 -29.29 -4.48
CA GLU A 345 5.24 -30.23 -5.62
C GLU A 345 4.96 -29.53 -6.96
N LEU A 346 4.20 -28.44 -6.94
CA LEU A 346 3.84 -27.67 -8.13
C LEU A 346 4.86 -26.57 -8.40
N MET A 347 5.20 -25.80 -7.37
CA MET A 347 6.18 -24.71 -7.45
C MET A 347 6.80 -24.49 -6.08
N HIS A 348 8.14 -24.41 -6.05
CA HIS A 348 8.89 -24.12 -4.84
C HIS A 348 9.92 -23.01 -5.09
N PHE A 349 9.77 -21.87 -4.42
CA PHE A 349 10.76 -20.79 -4.45
C PHE A 349 11.76 -20.93 -3.30
N SER A 350 13.04 -21.14 -3.62
CA SER A 350 14.13 -21.35 -2.65
C SER A 350 14.91 -20.09 -2.30
N GLY A 351 14.45 -18.91 -2.74
CA GLY A 351 15.11 -17.63 -2.50
C GLY A 351 15.92 -17.13 -3.70
N TYR A 352 16.67 -16.06 -3.48
CA TYR A 352 17.54 -15.45 -4.49
C TYR A 352 18.97 -15.29 -3.97
N SER A 353 19.91 -15.04 -4.88
CA SER A 353 21.30 -14.63 -4.62
C SER A 353 21.62 -13.36 -5.40
N LEU A 354 22.66 -12.64 -4.96
CA LEU A 354 23.17 -11.47 -5.67
C LEU A 354 24.58 -11.75 -6.19
N TYR A 355 24.84 -11.36 -7.45
CA TYR A 355 26.16 -11.30 -8.04
C TYR A 355 26.37 -9.91 -8.65
N GLY A 356 27.05 -9.02 -7.92
CA GLY A 356 26.98 -7.58 -8.23
C GLY A 356 25.52 -7.09 -8.14
N ASN A 357 25.03 -6.42 -9.17
CA ASN A 357 23.62 -6.00 -9.29
C ASN A 357 22.70 -7.09 -9.88
N ALA A 358 23.24 -8.21 -10.38
CA ALA A 358 22.41 -9.28 -10.91
C ALA A 358 21.71 -10.03 -9.77
N VAL A 359 20.42 -10.29 -9.96
CA VAL A 359 19.58 -11.07 -9.05
C VAL A 359 19.35 -12.44 -9.66
N ILE A 360 19.74 -13.48 -8.92
CA ILE A 360 19.63 -14.88 -9.37
C ILE A 360 18.55 -15.55 -8.53
N LEU A 361 17.38 -15.77 -9.13
CA LEU A 361 16.24 -16.47 -8.56
C LEU A 361 16.50 -17.97 -8.58
N ARG A 362 16.12 -18.67 -7.51
CA ARG A 362 16.18 -20.13 -7.42
C ARG A 362 14.80 -20.68 -7.12
N TYR A 363 14.28 -21.51 -8.01
CA TYR A 363 13.00 -22.15 -7.80
C TYR A 363 12.94 -23.51 -8.53
N ALA A 364 11.85 -24.22 -8.31
CA ALA A 364 11.51 -25.42 -9.06
C ALA A 364 10.06 -25.33 -9.53
N ILE A 365 9.81 -25.82 -10.75
CA ILE A 365 8.48 -26.01 -11.33
C ILE A 365 8.31 -27.51 -11.54
N GLU A 366 7.31 -28.11 -10.91
CA GLU A 366 7.03 -29.55 -10.99
C GLU A 366 8.28 -30.41 -10.71
N GLY A 367 9.06 -30.01 -9.70
CA GLY A 367 10.32 -30.65 -9.29
C GLY A 367 11.53 -30.34 -10.17
N ARG A 368 11.38 -29.71 -11.34
CA ARG A 368 12.48 -29.33 -12.23
C ARG A 368 13.11 -28.02 -11.77
N LYS A 369 14.38 -28.08 -11.36
CA LYS A 369 15.13 -26.92 -10.82
C LYS A 369 15.42 -25.89 -11.91
N ILE A 370 15.24 -24.62 -11.58
CA ILE A 370 15.48 -23.48 -12.46
C ILE A 370 16.27 -22.42 -11.68
N LEU A 371 17.34 -21.94 -12.30
CA LEU A 371 17.97 -20.67 -11.97
C LEU A 371 17.55 -19.63 -13.01
N GLU A 372 17.17 -18.45 -12.57
CA GLU A 372 16.75 -17.36 -13.46
C GLU A 372 17.44 -16.07 -13.05
N SER A 373 17.98 -15.34 -14.01
CA SER A 373 18.50 -13.98 -13.81
C SER A 373 17.84 -13.03 -14.81
N PRO A 374 16.91 -12.16 -14.38
CA PRO A 374 16.36 -11.12 -15.22
C PRO A 374 17.32 -9.93 -15.28
N THR A 375 17.57 -9.43 -16.48
CA THR A 375 18.39 -8.24 -16.76
C THR A 375 17.70 -7.36 -17.80
N CYS A 376 18.17 -6.14 -17.97
CA CYS A 376 17.71 -5.28 -19.04
C CYS A 376 18.88 -4.83 -19.91
N ARG A 377 18.73 -4.97 -21.22
CA ARG A 377 19.65 -4.44 -22.23
C ARG A 377 18.96 -3.36 -23.04
N GLN A 378 19.60 -2.21 -23.16
CA GLN A 378 19.11 -1.12 -24.01
C GLN A 378 19.30 -1.46 -25.50
N THR A 379 18.29 -1.17 -26.31
CA THR A 379 18.32 -1.34 -27.77
C THR A 379 17.79 -0.07 -28.46
N PRO A 380 18.02 0.12 -29.77
CA PRO A 380 17.47 1.26 -30.51
C PRO A 380 15.94 1.36 -30.47
N VAL A 381 15.24 0.25 -30.20
CA VAL A 381 13.77 0.17 -30.18
C VAL A 381 13.18 0.10 -28.76
N GLY A 382 14.02 0.28 -27.74
CA GLY A 382 13.62 0.25 -26.33
C GLY A 382 14.39 -0.77 -25.49
N ASP A 383 13.91 -0.98 -24.28
CA ASP A 383 14.52 -1.88 -23.30
C ASP A 383 14.16 -3.34 -23.59
N ALA A 384 15.15 -4.16 -23.94
CA ALA A 384 15.01 -5.61 -24.03
C ALA A 384 15.13 -6.22 -22.63
N ILE A 385 14.07 -6.86 -22.17
CA ILE A 385 14.06 -7.61 -20.91
C ILE A 385 14.59 -9.01 -21.20
N GLU A 386 15.72 -9.35 -20.60
CA GLU A 386 16.42 -10.60 -20.84
C GLU A 386 16.33 -11.51 -19.61
N HIS A 387 15.79 -12.70 -19.79
CA HIS A 387 15.74 -13.73 -18.77
C HIS A 387 16.74 -14.82 -19.12
N THR A 388 17.85 -14.89 -18.39
CA THR A 388 18.78 -16.02 -18.51
C THR A 388 18.30 -17.14 -17.59
N LEU A 389 18.01 -18.30 -18.16
CA LEU A 389 17.50 -19.49 -17.50
C LEU A 389 18.52 -20.62 -17.55
N GLN A 390 18.89 -21.19 -16.40
CA GLN A 390 19.51 -22.51 -16.33
C GLN A 390 18.50 -23.51 -15.81
N ILE A 391 18.10 -24.43 -16.68
CA ILE A 391 17.02 -25.38 -16.44
C ILE A 391 17.66 -26.75 -16.25
N GLY A 392 17.40 -27.37 -15.10
CA GLY A 392 17.88 -28.71 -14.79
C GLY A 392 17.29 -29.79 -15.71
N PRO A 393 17.83 -31.02 -15.66
CA PRO A 393 17.24 -32.15 -16.38
C PRO A 393 15.84 -32.48 -15.85
N GLY A 394 14.99 -33.04 -16.71
CA GLY A 394 13.63 -33.44 -16.37
C GLY A 394 12.97 -34.28 -17.46
N PRO A 395 12.11 -35.26 -17.11
CA PRO A 395 11.50 -36.20 -18.05
C PRO A 395 10.30 -35.63 -18.80
N GLU A 396 9.70 -34.55 -18.30
CA GLU A 396 8.54 -33.89 -18.89
C GLU A 396 8.90 -32.53 -19.49
N PRO A 397 8.21 -32.09 -20.55
CA PRO A 397 8.35 -30.75 -21.08
C PRO A 397 7.84 -29.69 -20.09
N LEU A 398 8.46 -28.51 -20.10
CA LEU A 398 7.94 -27.33 -19.41
C LEU A 398 7.32 -26.37 -20.42
N THR A 399 6.29 -25.66 -19.99
CA THR A 399 5.60 -24.66 -20.80
C THR A 399 5.63 -23.31 -20.08
N LEU A 400 6.14 -22.28 -20.75
CA LEU A 400 6.29 -20.93 -20.24
C LEU A 400 5.51 -19.94 -21.10
N CYS A 401 4.59 -19.19 -20.51
CA CYS A 401 4.02 -17.99 -21.13
C CYS A 401 5.05 -16.87 -20.95
N VAL A 402 5.58 -16.34 -22.05
CA VAL A 402 6.63 -15.30 -22.06
C VAL A 402 6.02 -13.90 -22.06
N ALA A 403 4.89 -13.73 -22.76
CA ALA A 403 4.13 -12.49 -22.81
C ALA A 403 2.66 -12.79 -23.08
N ARG A 404 1.78 -11.84 -22.73
CA ARG A 404 0.34 -11.96 -23.02
C ARG A 404 -0.28 -10.61 -23.36
N LEU A 405 -0.99 -10.54 -24.48
CA LEU A 405 -1.86 -9.40 -24.82
C LEU A 405 -3.31 -9.91 -24.89
N PRO A 406 -4.27 -9.36 -24.12
CA PRO A 406 -5.65 -9.88 -24.10
C PRO A 406 -6.34 -9.87 -25.46
N GLU A 407 -5.99 -8.92 -26.32
CA GLU A 407 -6.53 -8.76 -27.66
C GLU A 407 -5.39 -8.72 -28.68
N THR A 408 -5.40 -9.67 -29.60
CA THR A 408 -4.39 -9.81 -30.65
C THR A 408 -5.02 -9.73 -32.03
N HIS A 409 -4.31 -9.15 -32.98
CA HIS A 409 -4.70 -9.05 -34.38
C HIS A 409 -3.88 -10.01 -35.26
N GLY A 410 -4.25 -10.13 -36.54
CA GLY A 410 -3.70 -11.10 -37.50
C GLY A 410 -2.20 -10.98 -37.81
N ALA A 411 -1.50 -9.98 -37.26
CA ALA A 411 -0.03 -9.87 -37.28
C ALA A 411 0.63 -10.57 -36.08
N SER A 412 -0.13 -11.25 -35.23
CA SER A 412 0.42 -12.07 -34.16
C SER A 412 0.78 -13.46 -34.68
N GLY A 413 1.93 -13.98 -34.26
CA GLY A 413 2.40 -15.29 -34.67
C GLY A 413 3.92 -15.48 -34.52
N VAL A 414 4.41 -16.57 -35.09
CA VAL A 414 5.81 -16.97 -35.13
C VAL A 414 6.38 -16.65 -36.51
N TYR A 415 7.53 -16.01 -36.51
CA TYR A 415 8.24 -15.47 -37.67
C TYR A 415 9.67 -16.00 -37.72
N PRO A 416 10.22 -16.35 -38.89
CA PRO A 416 11.66 -16.45 -39.06
C PRO A 416 12.31 -15.11 -38.72
N LEU A 417 13.45 -15.13 -38.03
CA LEU A 417 14.22 -13.91 -37.71
C LEU A 417 14.74 -13.22 -38.97
N GLN A 418 15.03 -14.00 -40.00
CA GLN A 418 15.51 -13.52 -41.29
C GLN A 418 14.47 -13.73 -42.38
N GLY A 419 14.13 -12.65 -43.10
CA GLY A 419 13.21 -12.66 -44.23
C GLY A 419 11.76 -12.29 -43.86
N SER A 420 11.02 -11.78 -44.85
CA SER A 420 9.59 -11.48 -44.68
C SER A 420 8.76 -12.73 -44.96
N SER A 421 8.01 -13.20 -43.97
CA SER A 421 7.05 -14.29 -44.14
C SER A 421 5.74 -13.99 -43.42
N THR A 422 4.68 -14.70 -43.82
CA THR A 422 3.42 -14.70 -43.09
C THR A 422 3.60 -15.33 -41.70
N PRO A 423 2.99 -14.78 -40.64
CA PRO A 423 3.01 -15.39 -39.32
C PRO A 423 2.43 -16.80 -39.37
N LYS A 424 3.01 -17.70 -38.57
CA LYS A 424 2.42 -19.02 -38.29
C LYS A 424 2.02 -19.09 -36.81
N PRO A 425 1.02 -19.89 -36.44
CA PRO A 425 0.66 -20.06 -35.03
C PRO A 425 1.75 -20.79 -34.22
N HIS A 426 2.58 -21.61 -34.88
CA HIS A 426 3.66 -22.37 -34.26
C HIS A 426 4.92 -22.34 -35.12
N GLY A 427 6.08 -22.50 -34.48
CA GLY A 427 7.37 -22.69 -35.14
C GLY A 427 8.47 -23.14 -34.17
N PRO A 428 9.63 -23.60 -34.66
CA PRO A 428 10.77 -23.89 -33.80
C PRO A 428 11.25 -22.60 -33.12
N ALA A 429 11.92 -22.70 -31.97
CA ALA A 429 12.54 -21.53 -31.32
C ALA A 429 13.80 -21.07 -32.08
N ALA A 430 14.54 -22.02 -32.65
CA ALA A 430 15.72 -21.74 -33.46
C ALA A 430 15.34 -20.93 -34.71
N ASP A 431 16.13 -19.89 -34.99
CA ASP A 431 15.99 -18.97 -36.13
C ASP A 431 14.63 -18.25 -36.24
N HIS A 432 13.82 -18.25 -35.18
CA HIS A 432 12.51 -17.61 -35.15
C HIS A 432 12.34 -16.68 -33.95
N ALA A 433 11.38 -15.77 -34.09
CA ALA A 433 10.84 -14.94 -33.03
C ALA A 433 9.31 -15.12 -32.99
N ALA A 434 8.73 -14.99 -31.81
CA ALA A 434 7.28 -14.93 -31.64
C ALA A 434 6.86 -13.48 -31.37
N ALA A 435 5.68 -13.10 -31.84
CA ALA A 435 5.16 -11.76 -31.69
C ALA A 435 3.65 -11.75 -31.39
N LEU A 436 3.25 -10.84 -30.51
CA LEU A 436 1.86 -10.46 -30.24
C LEU A 436 1.68 -9.01 -30.67
N VAL A 437 0.61 -8.75 -31.41
CA VAL A 437 0.32 -7.43 -31.96
C VAL A 437 -1.15 -7.12 -31.71
N THR A 438 -1.44 -6.00 -31.05
CA THR A 438 -2.82 -5.48 -30.91
C THR A 438 -3.20 -4.73 -32.17
N ALA A 439 -4.48 -4.73 -32.58
CA ALA A 439 -4.93 -3.75 -33.56
C ALA A 439 -4.84 -2.35 -32.94
N GLY A 440 -4.32 -1.37 -33.69
CA GLY A 440 -4.50 0.04 -33.32
C GLY A 440 -6.00 0.34 -33.23
N GLN A 441 -6.53 0.50 -32.02
CA GLN A 441 -7.96 0.79 -31.85
C GLN A 441 -8.20 2.27 -32.13
N PRO A 442 -9.31 2.65 -32.79
CA PRO A 442 -9.72 4.05 -32.86
C PRO A 442 -9.84 4.55 -31.42
N ALA A 443 -8.94 5.43 -30.96
CA ALA A 443 -9.13 6.05 -29.65
C ALA A 443 -10.35 6.95 -29.81
N ILE A 444 -11.37 6.69 -28.99
CA ILE A 444 -12.52 7.58 -28.88
C ILE A 444 -12.04 8.80 -28.08
N ARG A 445 -11.25 9.66 -28.70
CA ARG A 445 -10.63 10.83 -28.05
C ARG A 445 -11.41 12.06 -28.45
N HIS A 446 -12.33 12.47 -27.58
CA HIS A 446 -12.93 13.81 -27.66
C HIS A 446 -12.44 14.65 -26.49
N LEU A 447 -12.03 15.88 -26.79
CA LEU A 447 -11.35 16.75 -25.85
C LEU A 447 -11.92 18.16 -25.92
N VAL A 448 -12.47 18.65 -24.81
CA VAL A 448 -12.92 20.04 -24.65
C VAL A 448 -12.00 20.73 -23.65
N ARG A 449 -11.49 21.91 -24.02
CA ARG A 449 -10.52 22.69 -23.23
C ARG A 449 -11.08 24.03 -22.74
N GLY A 450 -10.35 24.65 -21.82
CA GLY A 450 -10.59 26.01 -21.35
C GLY A 450 -11.92 26.19 -20.61
N LYS A 451 -12.51 27.38 -20.67
CA LYS A 451 -13.75 27.72 -19.95
C LYS A 451 -14.91 26.78 -20.25
N GLN A 452 -14.97 26.22 -21.45
CA GLN A 452 -16.01 25.25 -21.80
C GLN A 452 -15.85 23.94 -21.02
N ALA A 453 -14.61 23.49 -20.76
CA ALA A 453 -14.36 22.32 -19.93
C ALA A 453 -14.78 22.56 -18.47
N GLU A 454 -14.44 23.72 -17.91
CA GLU A 454 -14.88 24.12 -16.56
C GLU A 454 -16.41 24.15 -16.45
N MET A 455 -17.08 24.71 -17.47
CA MET A 455 -18.54 24.68 -17.57
C MET A 455 -19.10 23.27 -17.74
N LEU A 456 -18.33 22.27 -18.14
CA LEU A 456 -18.79 20.90 -18.35
C LEU A 456 -18.29 19.92 -17.28
N ASP A 457 -17.69 20.43 -16.19
CA ASP A 457 -17.15 19.60 -15.11
C ASP A 457 -18.17 18.60 -14.54
N LEU A 458 -17.74 17.34 -14.40
CA LEU A 458 -18.61 16.24 -13.97
C LEU A 458 -19.03 16.33 -12.50
N GLY A 459 -18.36 17.15 -11.67
CA GLY A 459 -18.64 17.32 -10.25
C GLY A 459 -19.54 18.52 -9.93
N THR A 460 -20.06 19.23 -10.93
CA THR A 460 -20.95 20.37 -10.70
C THR A 460 -22.35 19.90 -10.27
N PRO A 461 -22.88 20.36 -9.12
CA PRO A 461 -24.23 20.02 -8.66
C PRO A 461 -25.33 20.44 -9.65
N GLY A 462 -26.45 19.70 -9.62
CA GLY A 462 -27.59 19.92 -10.51
C GLY A 462 -27.42 19.27 -11.88
N ARG A 463 -26.57 18.23 -11.99
CA ARG A 463 -26.23 17.60 -13.27
C ARG A 463 -26.59 16.13 -13.35
N THR A 464 -26.78 15.69 -14.58
CA THR A 464 -26.82 14.28 -14.95
C THR A 464 -25.85 14.04 -16.09
N ILE A 465 -24.89 13.15 -15.90
CA ILE A 465 -23.92 12.69 -16.90
C ILE A 465 -24.40 11.32 -17.37
N VAL A 466 -24.49 11.11 -18.68
CA VAL A 466 -24.97 9.84 -19.26
C VAL A 466 -24.04 9.43 -20.39
N VAL A 467 -23.61 8.16 -20.38
CA VAL A 467 -22.78 7.60 -21.43
C VAL A 467 -23.38 6.28 -21.89
N HIS A 468 -23.54 6.12 -23.21
CA HIS A 468 -24.04 4.88 -23.82
C HIS A 468 -22.88 4.16 -24.52
N PHE A 469 -22.64 2.92 -24.12
CA PHE A 469 -21.41 2.19 -24.48
C PHE A 469 -21.63 0.68 -24.57
N ARG A 470 -20.70 -0.03 -25.21
CA ARG A 470 -20.54 -1.49 -25.10
C ARG A 470 -19.07 -1.87 -25.00
N THR A 471 -18.75 -2.92 -24.26
CA THR A 471 -17.36 -3.33 -24.06
C THR A 471 -17.25 -4.80 -23.64
N THR A 472 -16.07 -5.40 -23.87
CA THR A 472 -15.60 -6.63 -23.22
C THR A 472 -14.38 -6.38 -22.32
N GLY A 473 -13.88 -5.14 -22.30
CA GLY A 473 -12.66 -4.70 -21.62
C GLY A 473 -12.96 -3.70 -20.49
N SER A 474 -12.13 -2.66 -20.35
CA SER A 474 -12.19 -1.70 -19.24
C SER A 474 -11.82 -0.30 -19.72
N GLY A 475 -11.78 0.67 -18.81
CA GLY A 475 -11.26 2.01 -19.09
C GLY A 475 -12.27 3.15 -18.95
N THR A 476 -11.81 4.37 -19.26
CA THR A 476 -12.54 5.62 -18.96
C THR A 476 -13.64 5.95 -19.97
N LEU A 477 -14.89 6.04 -19.50
CA LEU A 477 -16.02 6.48 -20.31
C LEU A 477 -15.98 8.00 -20.54
N ILE A 478 -15.87 8.79 -19.45
CA ILE A 478 -15.83 10.27 -19.47
C ILE A 478 -15.06 10.80 -18.26
N ALA A 479 -14.32 11.88 -18.42
CA ALA A 479 -13.54 12.49 -17.34
C ALA A 479 -13.45 14.03 -17.42
N SER A 480 -13.42 14.68 -16.26
CA SER A 480 -12.84 16.01 -16.04
C SER A 480 -11.48 15.81 -15.36
N ALA A 481 -10.41 15.92 -16.13
CA ALA A 481 -9.07 15.45 -15.74
C ALA A 481 -7.98 16.34 -16.33
N PRO A 482 -6.72 16.23 -15.87
CA PRO A 482 -5.58 16.80 -16.59
C PRO A 482 -5.53 16.29 -18.03
N GLU A 483 -5.04 17.11 -18.95
CA GLU A 483 -4.92 16.70 -20.36
C GLU A 483 -3.94 15.56 -20.53
N GLU A 484 -2.80 15.63 -19.82
CA GLU A 484 -1.73 14.64 -19.79
C GLU A 484 -1.14 14.56 -18.37
N GLY A 485 -0.42 13.49 -18.07
CA GLY A 485 0.32 13.35 -16.81
C GLY A 485 -0.45 12.60 -15.72
N ARG A 486 -0.14 12.90 -14.46
CA ARG A 486 -0.65 12.15 -13.30
C ARG A 486 -2.07 12.57 -12.94
N TRP A 487 -2.85 11.65 -12.38
CA TRP A 487 -4.14 11.96 -11.77
C TRP A 487 -4.01 13.08 -10.75
N GLU A 488 -4.93 14.05 -10.76
CA GLU A 488 -4.86 15.27 -9.94
C GLU A 488 -6.02 15.42 -8.94
N PRO A 489 -5.81 16.16 -7.83
CA PRO A 489 -6.84 16.35 -6.82
C PRO A 489 -8.10 16.95 -7.42
N ASN A 490 -9.25 16.41 -7.04
CA ASN A 490 -10.56 16.80 -7.55
C ASN A 490 -10.79 16.59 -9.05
N GLY A 491 -9.94 15.83 -9.77
CA GLY A 491 -10.35 15.25 -11.05
C GLY A 491 -11.57 14.36 -10.85
N LYS A 492 -12.46 14.25 -11.85
CA LYS A 492 -13.63 13.36 -11.81
C LYS A 492 -13.62 12.44 -13.01
N THR A 493 -13.86 11.16 -12.81
CA THR A 493 -13.89 10.21 -13.92
C THR A 493 -14.90 9.11 -13.67
N LEU A 494 -15.65 8.77 -14.72
CA LEU A 494 -16.50 7.60 -14.80
C LEU A 494 -15.80 6.56 -15.67
N PHE A 495 -15.50 5.41 -15.11
CA PHE A 495 -14.71 4.38 -15.79
C PHE A 495 -15.09 2.96 -15.33
N ILE A 496 -14.62 1.96 -16.07
CA ILE A 496 -14.80 0.55 -15.77
C ILE A 496 -13.46 -0.01 -15.30
N ASP A 497 -13.47 -0.70 -14.16
CA ASP A 497 -12.29 -1.36 -13.56
C ASP A 497 -12.63 -2.83 -13.27
N GLY A 498 -12.23 -3.73 -14.17
CA GLY A 498 -12.68 -5.12 -14.12
C GLY A 498 -14.20 -5.20 -14.23
N ASP A 499 -14.86 -5.84 -13.27
CA ASP A 499 -16.32 -5.99 -13.24
C ASP A 499 -17.02 -4.92 -12.38
N GLU A 500 -16.36 -3.78 -12.16
CA GLU A 500 -16.90 -2.64 -11.42
C GLU A 500 -17.10 -1.43 -12.34
N LEU A 501 -18.23 -0.72 -12.15
CA LEU A 501 -18.43 0.63 -12.65
C LEU A 501 -18.07 1.62 -11.55
N VAL A 502 -17.19 2.58 -11.87
CA VAL A 502 -16.57 3.45 -10.89
C VAL A 502 -16.73 4.91 -11.25
N PHE A 503 -17.24 5.71 -10.32
CA PHE A 503 -17.15 7.17 -10.37
C PHE A 503 -16.18 7.66 -9.29
N ASP A 504 -14.97 8.07 -9.69
CA ASP A 504 -13.92 8.55 -8.79
C ASP A 504 -13.80 10.07 -8.81
N ILE A 505 -13.52 10.62 -7.63
CA ILE A 505 -13.08 12.00 -7.46
C ILE A 505 -11.70 11.98 -6.79
N GLY A 506 -10.69 12.52 -7.48
CA GLY A 506 -9.29 12.44 -7.08
C GLY A 506 -9.02 12.91 -5.65
N TRP A 507 -8.40 12.04 -4.85
CA TRP A 507 -8.13 12.21 -3.40
C TRP A 507 -9.37 12.38 -2.48
N VAL A 508 -10.58 12.27 -3.03
CA VAL A 508 -11.84 12.27 -2.27
C VAL A 508 -12.36 10.84 -2.09
N GLY A 509 -12.19 9.99 -3.09
CA GLY A 509 -12.56 8.58 -3.12
C GLY A 509 -13.45 8.27 -4.33
N ALA A 510 -14.15 7.13 -4.30
CA ALA A 510 -15.02 6.71 -5.39
C ALA A 510 -16.38 6.17 -4.91
N ILE A 511 -17.35 6.08 -5.84
CA ILE A 511 -18.48 5.14 -5.78
C ILE A 511 -18.06 3.96 -6.66
N ARG A 512 -17.96 2.75 -6.09
CA ARG A 512 -17.54 1.53 -6.80
C ARG A 512 -18.62 0.49 -6.62
N GLU A 513 -19.21 0.03 -7.71
CA GLU A 513 -20.28 -0.95 -7.68
C GLU A 513 -20.07 -2.02 -8.73
N LYS A 514 -20.41 -3.26 -8.41
CA LYS A 514 -20.35 -4.36 -9.38
C LYS A 514 -21.30 -4.10 -10.54
N ALA A 515 -20.80 -4.28 -11.75
CA ALA A 515 -21.51 -4.01 -12.98
C ALA A 515 -21.11 -5.04 -14.04
N ALA A 516 -22.06 -5.88 -14.45
CA ALA A 516 -21.85 -6.89 -15.50
C ALA A 516 -21.95 -6.23 -16.90
N VAL A 517 -21.02 -5.33 -17.21
CA VAL A 517 -21.04 -4.51 -18.45
C VAL A 517 -20.04 -4.97 -19.51
N ARG A 518 -19.30 -6.04 -19.22
CA ARG A 518 -18.23 -6.61 -20.07
C ARG A 518 -18.71 -7.77 -20.92
N ASP A 519 -19.99 -7.76 -21.28
CA ASP A 519 -20.67 -8.82 -22.04
C ASP A 519 -20.76 -8.51 -23.55
N GLY A 520 -20.26 -7.35 -23.99
CA GLY A 520 -20.34 -6.86 -25.36
C GLY A 520 -21.71 -6.28 -25.75
N ALA A 521 -22.68 -6.24 -24.83
CA ALA A 521 -23.98 -5.63 -25.04
C ALA A 521 -23.94 -4.11 -24.79
N TRP A 522 -24.96 -3.41 -25.30
CA TRP A 522 -25.11 -1.97 -25.09
C TRP A 522 -25.67 -1.68 -23.70
N HIS A 523 -24.95 -0.86 -22.96
CA HIS A 523 -25.28 -0.38 -21.63
C HIS A 523 -25.32 1.15 -21.56
N THR A 524 -25.98 1.65 -20.53
CA THR A 524 -26.05 3.08 -20.22
C THR A 524 -25.62 3.31 -18.79
N ALA A 525 -24.47 3.95 -18.59
CA ALA A 525 -24.04 4.43 -17.29
C ALA A 525 -24.52 5.87 -17.10
N ALA A 526 -25.00 6.20 -15.90
CA ALA A 526 -25.34 7.58 -15.55
C ALA A 526 -24.85 7.96 -14.15
N VAL A 527 -24.43 9.22 -14.01
CA VAL A 527 -24.06 9.83 -12.73
C VAL A 527 -24.94 11.05 -12.51
N VAL A 528 -25.72 11.05 -11.42
CA VAL A 528 -26.53 12.19 -11.00
C VAL A 528 -25.84 12.89 -9.85
N VAL A 529 -25.58 14.19 -10.00
CA VAL A 529 -24.88 15.02 -9.00
C VAL A 529 -25.83 16.08 -8.48
N THR A 530 -26.15 16.03 -7.20
CA THR A 530 -26.84 17.10 -6.44
C THR A 530 -25.88 17.70 -5.42
N ALA A 531 -26.31 18.76 -4.72
CA ALA A 531 -25.51 19.33 -3.63
C ALA A 531 -25.40 18.35 -2.43
N GLU A 532 -26.40 17.48 -2.27
CA GLU A 532 -26.52 16.55 -1.15
C GLU A 532 -25.96 15.18 -1.47
N THR A 533 -26.07 14.70 -2.71
CA THR A 533 -25.74 13.32 -3.09
C THR A 533 -25.15 13.21 -4.49
N THR A 534 -24.33 12.20 -4.69
CA THR A 534 -23.94 11.71 -6.02
C THR A 534 -24.31 10.25 -6.14
N LYS A 535 -25.00 9.91 -7.22
CA LYS A 535 -25.62 8.62 -7.45
C LYS A 535 -25.15 8.03 -8.77
N LEU A 536 -24.76 6.76 -8.76
CA LEU A 536 -24.28 6.01 -9.91
C LEU A 536 -25.37 5.01 -10.35
N PHE A 537 -25.68 5.02 -11.63
CA PHE A 537 -26.70 4.18 -12.25
C PHE A 537 -26.12 3.38 -13.41
N LEU A 538 -26.72 2.22 -13.65
CA LEU A 538 -26.52 1.39 -14.83
C LEU A 538 -27.88 0.93 -15.35
N ASP A 539 -28.14 1.17 -16.63
CA ASP A 539 -29.38 0.79 -17.33
C ASP A 539 -30.65 1.23 -16.58
N GLY A 540 -30.61 2.45 -16.05
CA GLY A 540 -31.70 3.05 -15.27
C GLY A 540 -31.82 2.56 -13.82
N THR A 541 -31.03 1.57 -13.41
CA THR A 541 -31.00 1.04 -12.04
C THR A 541 -29.94 1.75 -11.20
N LEU A 542 -30.31 2.18 -9.99
CA LEU A 542 -29.37 2.76 -9.03
C LEU A 542 -28.43 1.66 -8.51
N LEU A 543 -27.12 1.82 -8.74
CA LEU A 543 -26.11 0.90 -8.22
C LEU A 543 -25.62 1.35 -6.84
N GLY A 544 -25.24 2.63 -6.72
CA GLY A 544 -24.59 3.13 -5.51
C GLY A 544 -24.72 4.64 -5.36
N GLN A 545 -24.53 5.13 -4.14
CA GLN A 545 -24.61 6.56 -3.85
C GLN A 545 -23.69 6.98 -2.71
N ARG A 546 -23.28 8.24 -2.72
CA ARG A 546 -22.55 8.87 -1.62
C ARG A 546 -23.06 10.28 -1.34
N ASN A 547 -23.11 10.64 -0.06
CA ASN A 547 -23.51 11.97 0.38
C ASN A 547 -22.37 12.97 0.17
N GLN A 548 -22.70 14.20 -0.22
CA GLN A 548 -21.79 15.33 -0.43
C GLN A 548 -20.56 14.97 -1.28
N PHE A 549 -20.77 14.11 -2.27
CA PHE A 549 -19.69 13.49 -3.05
C PHE A 549 -19.51 14.18 -4.41
N HIS A 550 -19.26 15.48 -4.37
CA HIS A 550 -19.03 16.31 -5.55
C HIS A 550 -17.91 17.33 -5.26
N ARG A 551 -17.25 17.89 -6.29
CA ARG A 551 -16.19 18.89 -6.13
C ARG A 551 -16.28 19.94 -7.24
N PRO A 552 -15.91 21.21 -6.98
CA PRO A 552 -15.92 22.26 -7.98
C PRO A 552 -14.96 21.93 -9.15
N PRO A 553 -15.16 22.57 -10.33
CA PRO A 553 -14.21 22.49 -11.43
C PRO A 553 -12.79 22.88 -11.00
N VAL A 554 -11.80 22.23 -11.60
CA VAL A 554 -10.39 22.57 -11.39
C VAL A 554 -9.88 23.31 -12.62
N ALA A 555 -9.25 24.47 -12.41
CA ALA A 555 -8.68 25.25 -13.50
C ALA A 555 -7.60 24.44 -14.24
N GLY A 556 -7.66 24.45 -15.58
CA GLY A 556 -6.72 23.71 -16.43
C GLY A 556 -7.10 22.26 -16.71
N GLN A 557 -8.08 21.69 -16.00
CA GLN A 557 -8.63 20.38 -16.38
C GLN A 557 -9.50 20.49 -17.63
N VAL A 558 -9.53 19.39 -18.38
CA VAL A 558 -10.20 19.25 -19.67
C VAL A 558 -11.30 18.19 -19.55
N LEU A 559 -12.33 18.29 -20.39
CA LEU A 559 -13.33 17.23 -20.52
C LEU A 559 -12.84 16.25 -21.58
N LYS A 560 -12.73 14.97 -21.21
CA LYS A 560 -12.24 13.89 -22.05
C LYS A 560 -13.30 12.79 -22.17
N LEU A 561 -13.42 12.19 -23.35
CA LEU A 561 -14.11 10.91 -23.55
C LEU A 561 -13.05 9.85 -23.86
N GLY A 562 -13.28 8.61 -23.43
CA GLY A 562 -12.43 7.47 -23.74
C GLY A 562 -11.08 7.40 -23.00
N GLU A 563 -10.72 8.43 -22.22
CA GLU A 563 -9.45 8.50 -21.48
C GLU A 563 -9.57 9.44 -20.26
N THR A 564 -8.65 9.32 -19.30
CA THR A 564 -8.51 10.23 -18.15
C THR A 564 -7.05 10.74 -18.06
N ALA A 565 -6.39 10.69 -16.90
CA ALA A 565 -4.96 10.90 -16.73
C ALA A 565 -4.15 9.65 -17.11
N THR A 566 -2.89 9.84 -17.51
CA THR A 566 -2.03 8.78 -18.09
C THR A 566 -1.78 7.61 -17.13
N ASN A 567 -1.84 7.83 -15.81
CA ASN A 567 -1.57 6.82 -14.79
C ASN A 567 -2.82 6.37 -14.01
N PHE A 568 -4.03 6.68 -14.47
CA PHE A 568 -5.27 6.37 -13.77
C PHE A 568 -6.39 6.04 -14.74
N GLY A 569 -7.38 5.25 -14.33
CA GLY A 569 -8.61 4.92 -15.09
C GLY A 569 -8.47 4.19 -16.43
N GLY A 570 -7.32 4.28 -17.10
CA GLY A 570 -7.05 3.64 -18.39
C GLY A 570 -7.84 4.22 -19.56
N ASN A 571 -7.40 3.88 -20.78
CA ASN A 571 -8.15 4.18 -22.00
C ASN A 571 -9.29 3.17 -22.15
N PHE A 572 -10.46 3.66 -22.59
CA PHE A 572 -11.62 2.80 -22.82
C PHE A 572 -11.43 1.92 -24.05
N THR A 573 -11.58 0.62 -23.84
CA THR A 573 -11.63 -0.39 -24.88
C THR A 573 -13.09 -0.76 -25.15
N GLY A 574 -13.60 -0.52 -26.35
CA GLY A 574 -15.01 -0.74 -26.70
C GLY A 574 -15.58 0.40 -27.52
N ASP A 575 -16.90 0.43 -27.64
CA ASP A 575 -17.61 1.47 -28.41
C ASP A 575 -18.37 2.41 -27.48
N LEU A 576 -18.16 3.73 -27.62
CA LEU A 576 -19.04 4.76 -27.08
C LEU A 576 -19.96 5.22 -28.20
N ALA A 577 -21.27 5.04 -28.08
CA ALA A 577 -22.21 5.58 -29.07
C ALA A 577 -22.31 7.11 -28.92
N TRP A 578 -22.50 7.57 -27.70
CA TRP A 578 -22.66 8.98 -27.36
C TRP A 578 -22.44 9.22 -25.87
N ALA A 579 -22.15 10.48 -25.54
CA ALA A 579 -22.04 10.98 -24.18
C ALA A 579 -22.78 12.32 -24.04
N LYS A 580 -23.53 12.49 -22.96
CA LYS A 580 -24.38 13.66 -22.72
C LYS A 580 -24.22 14.17 -21.29
N ILE A 581 -24.25 15.49 -21.13
CA ILE A 581 -24.31 16.16 -19.84
C ILE A 581 -25.54 17.05 -19.84
N TYR A 582 -26.44 16.85 -18.88
CA TYR A 582 -27.63 17.66 -18.68
C TYR A 582 -27.42 18.61 -17.50
N ASN A 583 -27.94 19.83 -17.62
CA ASN A 583 -27.97 20.81 -16.52
C ASN A 583 -29.20 20.64 -15.61
N THR A 584 -29.61 19.39 -15.42
CA THR A 584 -30.71 18.99 -14.54
C THR A 584 -30.31 17.69 -13.84
N ALA A 585 -30.47 17.62 -12.52
CA ALA A 585 -30.31 16.38 -11.77
C ALA A 585 -31.59 15.54 -11.90
N MET A 586 -31.52 14.45 -12.65
CA MET A 586 -32.68 13.58 -12.93
C MET A 586 -32.97 12.66 -11.74
N SER A 587 -34.24 12.36 -11.50
CA SER A 587 -34.62 11.43 -10.43
C SER A 587 -34.43 9.97 -10.87
N PRO A 588 -34.29 9.02 -9.93
CA PRO A 588 -34.24 7.60 -10.24
C PRO A 588 -35.43 7.14 -11.10
N GLU A 589 -36.63 7.65 -10.84
CA GLU A 589 -37.83 7.30 -11.59
C GLU A 589 -37.76 7.79 -13.04
N MET A 590 -37.14 8.95 -13.29
CA MET A 590 -36.92 9.45 -14.66
C MET A 590 -35.95 8.54 -15.41
N LEU A 591 -34.82 8.19 -14.79
CA LEU A 591 -33.81 7.31 -15.41
C LEU A 591 -34.32 5.88 -15.64
N ALA A 592 -35.17 5.37 -14.75
CA ALA A 592 -35.76 4.04 -14.90
C ALA A 592 -36.87 3.97 -15.98
N LYS A 593 -37.65 5.05 -16.15
CA LYS A 593 -38.79 5.08 -17.10
C LYS A 593 -38.39 5.48 -18.51
N HIS A 594 -37.25 6.14 -18.69
CA HIS A 594 -36.80 6.66 -19.98
C HIS A 594 -35.46 6.00 -20.35
N PRO A 595 -35.45 5.06 -21.32
CA PRO A 595 -34.19 4.54 -21.84
C PRO A 595 -33.34 5.70 -22.39
N ALA A 596 -32.03 5.50 -22.39
CA ALA A 596 -30.97 6.47 -22.66
C ALA A 596 -31.23 7.44 -23.84
N GLY A 597 -31.91 6.99 -24.90
CA GLY A 597 -32.27 7.78 -26.09
C GLY A 597 -33.52 8.66 -25.98
N LYS A 598 -34.24 8.66 -24.85
CA LYS A 598 -35.47 9.46 -24.62
C LYS A 598 -35.33 10.49 -23.50
N LEU A 599 -34.12 10.69 -22.98
CA LEU A 599 -33.86 11.68 -21.93
C LEU A 599 -33.89 13.12 -22.44
N ASP A 600 -33.63 13.32 -23.74
CA ASP A 600 -33.66 14.65 -24.37
C ASP A 600 -35.08 15.26 -24.40
N ASP A 601 -36.11 14.41 -24.38
CA ASP A 601 -37.51 14.83 -24.28
C ASP A 601 -37.83 15.49 -22.92
N LEU A 602 -36.99 15.23 -21.90
CA LEU A 602 -37.16 15.70 -20.52
C LEU A 602 -36.29 16.92 -20.20
N ALA A 603 -35.09 17.00 -20.76
CA ALA A 603 -34.17 18.09 -20.54
C ALA A 603 -33.22 18.25 -21.73
N ARG A 604 -32.96 19.48 -22.15
CA ARG A 604 -31.98 19.76 -23.21
C ARG A 604 -30.56 19.50 -22.68
N PRO A 605 -29.71 18.73 -23.38
CA PRO A 605 -28.33 18.53 -22.97
C PRO A 605 -27.53 19.84 -23.03
N LEU A 606 -26.71 20.08 -22.00
CA LEU A 606 -25.69 21.13 -21.96
C LEU A 606 -24.52 20.79 -22.88
N PHE A 607 -24.22 19.50 -23.00
CA PHE A 607 -23.23 18.94 -23.91
C PHE A 607 -23.73 17.62 -24.46
N GLU A 608 -23.47 17.41 -25.74
CA GLU A 608 -23.80 16.18 -26.46
C GLU A 608 -22.68 15.88 -27.44
N TRP A 609 -22.18 14.65 -27.38
CA TRP A 609 -21.19 14.11 -28.31
C TRP A 609 -21.69 12.78 -28.85
N HIS A 610 -21.50 12.56 -30.15
CA HIS A 610 -21.81 11.31 -30.86
C HIS A 610 -20.56 10.80 -31.57
N ALA A 611 -20.37 9.48 -31.62
CA ALA A 611 -19.24 8.86 -32.31
C ALA A 611 -19.12 9.28 -33.78
N SER A 612 -20.26 9.45 -34.47
CA SER A 612 -20.31 9.87 -35.88
C SER A 612 -19.84 11.31 -36.13
N ALA A 613 -19.71 12.14 -35.09
CA ALA A 613 -19.31 13.54 -35.20
C ALA A 613 -17.78 13.75 -35.18
N THR A 614 -16.98 12.68 -34.99
CA THR A 614 -15.52 12.78 -34.85
C THR A 614 -14.83 12.29 -36.13
N THR A 615 -14.46 13.22 -37.03
CA THR A 615 -13.73 12.91 -38.28
C THR A 615 -12.21 12.75 -38.10
N ALA A 616 -11.70 12.75 -36.86
CA ALA A 616 -10.29 12.55 -36.56
C ALA A 616 -10.12 11.50 -35.46
N ALA A 617 -10.22 10.22 -35.82
CA ALA A 617 -9.83 9.13 -34.94
C ALA A 617 -8.32 9.23 -34.71
N THR A 618 -7.90 9.66 -33.52
CA THR A 618 -6.53 9.38 -33.08
C THR A 618 -6.51 7.88 -32.80
N VAL A 619 -5.72 7.11 -33.55
CA VAL A 619 -5.63 5.67 -33.35
C VAL A 619 -4.74 5.43 -32.14
N SER A 620 -5.20 4.66 -31.15
CA SER A 620 -4.32 4.15 -30.08
C SER A 620 -3.19 3.39 -30.75
N PRO A 621 -1.94 3.69 -30.42
CA PRO A 621 -0.83 3.21 -31.21
C PRO A 621 -0.67 1.69 -31.01
N GLU A 622 -0.34 0.99 -32.09
CA GLU A 622 -0.24 -0.47 -32.14
C GLU A 622 0.79 -0.97 -31.11
N VAL A 623 0.34 -1.75 -30.11
CA VAL A 623 1.26 -2.44 -29.21
C VAL A 623 1.76 -3.71 -29.88
N ALA A 624 3.09 -3.83 -29.95
CA ALA A 624 3.79 -5.02 -30.37
C ALA A 624 4.69 -5.53 -29.24
N VAL A 625 4.57 -6.82 -28.93
CA VAL A 625 5.47 -7.53 -28.02
C VAL A 625 6.12 -8.66 -28.80
N ALA A 626 7.44 -8.69 -28.84
CA ALA A 626 8.20 -9.72 -29.53
C ALA A 626 9.16 -10.42 -28.56
N ALA A 627 9.38 -11.72 -28.76
CA ALA A 627 10.37 -12.48 -28.03
C ALA A 627 11.24 -13.35 -28.94
N HIS A 628 12.49 -13.50 -28.54
CA HIS A 628 13.47 -14.39 -29.17
C HIS A 628 14.20 -15.20 -28.09
N ALA A 629 14.62 -16.41 -28.46
CA ALA A 629 15.37 -17.32 -27.59
C ALA A 629 16.74 -17.63 -28.20
N ASP A 630 17.78 -17.62 -27.38
CA ASP A 630 19.14 -18.06 -27.76
C ASP A 630 19.74 -19.00 -26.68
N GLY A 631 20.90 -19.60 -27.00
CA GLY A 631 21.56 -20.60 -26.15
C GLY A 631 21.23 -22.05 -26.55
N ASP A 632 21.05 -22.92 -25.57
CA ASP A 632 20.67 -24.33 -25.77
C ASP A 632 19.15 -24.48 -25.92
N ILE A 633 18.68 -24.12 -27.12
CA ILE A 633 17.27 -24.09 -27.52
C ILE A 633 16.87 -25.28 -28.40
N GLU A 634 17.68 -26.34 -28.43
CA GLU A 634 17.38 -27.53 -29.25
C GLU A 634 16.05 -28.16 -28.80
N GLY A 635 15.13 -28.32 -29.75
CA GLY A 635 13.78 -28.86 -29.54
C GLY A 635 12.80 -27.89 -28.87
N CYS A 636 13.19 -26.66 -28.54
CA CYS A 636 12.26 -25.64 -28.07
C CYS A 636 11.35 -25.15 -29.22
N ALA A 637 10.10 -24.82 -28.91
CA ALA A 637 9.13 -24.38 -29.90
C ALA A 637 8.26 -23.23 -29.37
N TRP A 638 7.98 -22.27 -30.26
CA TRP A 638 7.07 -21.17 -30.04
C TRP A 638 5.65 -21.54 -30.45
N GLU A 639 4.68 -21.04 -29.69
CA GLU A 639 3.26 -21.04 -30.01
C GLU A 639 2.66 -19.66 -29.66
N VAL A 640 1.86 -19.11 -30.56
CA VAL A 640 0.98 -17.98 -30.27
C VAL A 640 -0.44 -18.49 -30.16
N GLN A 641 -1.00 -18.45 -28.96
CA GLN A 641 -2.32 -19.00 -28.64
C GLN A 641 -3.44 -18.00 -28.92
N PRO A 642 -4.66 -18.46 -29.28
CA PRO A 642 -5.80 -17.59 -29.55
C PRO A 642 -6.25 -16.72 -28.36
N ASP A 643 -5.89 -17.08 -27.12
CA ASP A 643 -6.18 -16.29 -25.91
C ASP A 643 -5.13 -15.19 -25.64
N GLY A 644 -4.27 -14.94 -26.64
CA GLY A 644 -3.29 -13.87 -26.67
C GLY A 644 -1.99 -14.18 -25.94
N ARG A 645 -1.69 -15.45 -25.65
CA ARG A 645 -0.43 -15.86 -25.03
C ARG A 645 0.65 -16.17 -26.06
N MET A 646 1.85 -15.71 -25.76
CA MET A 646 3.08 -16.15 -26.42
C MET A 646 3.75 -17.20 -25.54
N VAL A 647 3.84 -18.43 -26.04
CA VAL A 647 4.22 -19.60 -25.26
C VAL A 647 5.47 -20.24 -25.84
N LEU A 648 6.43 -20.55 -24.97
CA LEU A 648 7.59 -21.37 -25.27
C LEU A 648 7.43 -22.75 -24.62
N THR A 649 7.53 -23.79 -25.43
CA THR A 649 7.67 -25.18 -24.94
C THR A 649 9.14 -25.55 -24.88
N ILE A 650 9.58 -26.04 -23.72
CA ILE A 650 10.95 -26.50 -23.46
C ILE A 650 10.90 -28.02 -23.27
N PRO A 651 11.60 -28.81 -24.09
CA PRO A 651 11.45 -30.25 -24.07
C PRO A 651 12.02 -30.90 -22.80
N ALA A 652 11.65 -32.16 -22.62
CA ALA A 652 12.34 -33.05 -21.69
C ALA A 652 13.84 -33.14 -22.04
N ALA A 653 14.69 -33.26 -21.03
CA ALA A 653 16.14 -33.33 -21.22
C ALA A 653 16.81 -34.15 -20.12
N SER A 654 17.84 -34.92 -20.46
CA SER A 654 18.67 -35.67 -19.51
C SER A 654 19.84 -34.85 -18.95
N THR A 655 20.10 -33.67 -19.51
CA THR A 655 21.12 -32.71 -19.08
C THR A 655 20.51 -31.34 -18.81
N SER A 656 21.23 -30.51 -18.05
CA SER A 656 20.83 -29.12 -17.85
C SER A 656 21.06 -28.31 -19.13
N ARG A 657 20.25 -27.29 -19.37
CA ARG A 657 20.38 -26.37 -20.50
C ARG A 657 20.36 -24.92 -20.06
N SER A 658 21.06 -24.06 -20.80
CA SER A 658 21.08 -22.61 -20.57
C SER A 658 20.42 -21.91 -21.75
N ILE A 659 19.36 -21.16 -21.49
CA ILE A 659 18.57 -20.42 -22.48
C ILE A 659 18.51 -18.97 -22.06
N ARG A 660 18.57 -18.03 -23.00
CA ARG A 660 18.15 -16.64 -22.76
C ARG A 660 16.92 -16.32 -23.57
N LEU A 661 15.95 -15.70 -22.91
CA LEU A 661 14.75 -15.14 -23.54
C LEU A 661 14.86 -13.63 -23.52
N ALA A 662 14.91 -13.00 -24.69
CA ALA A 662 14.87 -11.55 -24.84
C ALA A 662 13.46 -11.15 -25.27
N VAL A 663 12.84 -10.22 -24.52
CA VAL A 663 11.48 -9.74 -24.77
C VAL A 663 11.49 -8.23 -24.93
N LEU A 664 10.88 -7.73 -25.99
CA LEU A 664 10.72 -6.32 -26.30
C LEU A 664 9.22 -5.98 -26.35
N SER A 665 8.84 -4.85 -25.77
CA SER A 665 7.47 -4.32 -25.82
C SER A 665 7.51 -2.86 -26.26
N THR A 666 6.73 -2.52 -27.28
CA THR A 666 6.65 -1.17 -27.86
C THR A 666 5.23 -0.84 -28.29
N SER A 667 4.91 0.44 -28.38
CA SER A 667 3.63 0.94 -28.87
C SER A 667 3.73 1.65 -30.22
N GLN A 668 4.92 1.86 -30.79
CA GLN A 668 5.09 2.69 -32.00
C GLN A 668 6.15 2.18 -32.97
N THR A 669 6.81 1.07 -32.66
CA THR A 669 7.91 0.53 -33.47
C THR A 669 7.40 -0.60 -34.36
N PRO A 670 7.67 -0.57 -35.68
CA PRO A 670 7.37 -1.68 -36.59
C PRO A 670 7.98 -2.99 -36.13
N LEU A 671 7.24 -4.11 -36.27
CA LEU A 671 7.67 -5.43 -35.84
C LEU A 671 9.04 -5.86 -36.39
N ALA A 672 9.34 -5.48 -37.63
CA ALA A 672 10.62 -5.76 -38.27
C ALA A 672 11.82 -5.18 -37.50
N ASP A 673 11.66 -4.00 -36.89
CA ASP A 673 12.73 -3.35 -36.14
C ASP A 673 12.99 -4.07 -34.81
N LEU A 674 11.96 -4.68 -34.20
CA LEU A 674 12.13 -5.55 -33.03
C LEU A 674 12.95 -6.79 -33.38
N PHE A 675 12.64 -7.44 -34.52
CA PHE A 675 13.39 -8.61 -34.98
C PHE A 675 14.83 -8.27 -35.36
N GLN A 676 15.03 -7.10 -35.96
CA GLN A 676 16.37 -6.58 -36.24
C GLN A 676 17.15 -6.35 -34.94
N ALA A 677 16.51 -5.78 -33.90
CA ALA A 677 17.15 -5.59 -32.60
C ALA A 677 17.58 -6.90 -31.91
N PHE A 678 16.90 -8.02 -32.17
CA PHE A 678 17.36 -9.34 -31.76
C PHE A 678 18.56 -9.81 -32.59
N SER A 679 18.52 -9.62 -33.90
CA SER A 679 19.58 -10.05 -34.83
C SER A 679 20.89 -9.27 -34.67
N ASP A 680 20.80 -7.98 -34.32
CA ASP A 680 21.95 -7.11 -34.06
C ASP A 680 22.59 -7.36 -32.69
N SER A 681 21.97 -8.19 -31.85
CA SER A 681 22.47 -8.46 -30.52
C SER A 681 23.81 -9.20 -30.60
N PRO A 682 24.87 -8.71 -29.91
CA PRO A 682 26.17 -9.37 -29.94
C PRO A 682 26.05 -10.79 -29.36
N SER A 683 26.62 -11.78 -30.06
CA SER A 683 26.73 -13.16 -29.60
C SER A 683 27.65 -13.23 -28.37
N THR A 684 27.05 -12.94 -27.22
CA THR A 684 27.72 -12.93 -25.94
C THR A 684 27.42 -14.25 -25.24
N PRO A 685 28.44 -15.00 -24.78
CA PRO A 685 28.21 -16.23 -24.03
C PRO A 685 27.27 -16.00 -22.85
N LEU A 686 26.34 -16.93 -22.64
CA LEU A 686 25.42 -16.87 -21.52
C LEU A 686 26.20 -16.96 -20.20
N PRO A 687 25.85 -16.13 -19.20
CA PRO A 687 26.49 -16.23 -17.89
C PRO A 687 26.18 -17.59 -17.26
N ASP A 688 27.20 -18.20 -16.64
CA ASP A 688 26.99 -19.40 -15.85
C ASP A 688 26.44 -19.04 -14.46
N LEU A 689 25.13 -19.16 -14.29
CA LEU A 689 24.45 -18.81 -13.06
C LEU A 689 24.88 -19.69 -11.88
N ILE A 690 25.23 -20.98 -12.10
CA ILE A 690 25.75 -21.86 -11.05
C ILE A 690 27.04 -21.29 -10.48
N THR A 691 27.97 -20.82 -11.32
CA THR A 691 29.20 -20.19 -10.85
C THR A 691 28.91 -18.89 -10.10
N GLN A 692 27.97 -18.07 -10.58
CA GLN A 692 27.60 -16.82 -9.92
C GLN A 692 26.94 -17.01 -8.55
N LEU A 693 26.36 -18.17 -8.26
CA LEU A 693 25.84 -18.50 -6.92
C LEU A 693 26.94 -18.58 -5.85
N GLN A 694 28.22 -18.67 -6.23
CA GLN A 694 29.33 -18.64 -5.28
C GLN A 694 29.59 -17.25 -4.69
N GLY A 695 28.88 -16.22 -5.17
CA GLY A 695 28.90 -14.86 -4.64
C GLY A 695 29.84 -13.93 -5.41
N GLY A 696 29.49 -12.65 -5.40
CA GLY A 696 30.32 -11.58 -5.96
C GLY A 696 31.03 -10.76 -4.86
N PRO A 697 31.65 -9.63 -5.24
CA PRO A 697 32.17 -8.66 -4.28
C PRO A 697 31.11 -8.19 -3.28
N ARG A 698 31.54 -7.89 -2.05
CA ARG A 698 30.66 -7.36 -0.99
C ARG A 698 30.07 -6.01 -1.42
N ARG A 699 28.74 -5.89 -1.42
CA ARG A 699 28.01 -4.67 -1.81
C ARG A 699 28.24 -3.49 -0.88
N TRP A 700 28.18 -3.76 0.42
CA TRP A 700 28.30 -2.76 1.48
C TRP A 700 29.61 -3.01 2.24
N PRO A 701 30.76 -2.53 1.73
CA PRO A 701 32.07 -2.82 2.28
C PRO A 701 32.33 -2.11 3.63
N GLU A 702 31.56 -1.08 3.95
CA GLU A 702 31.74 -0.30 5.17
C GLU A 702 31.54 -1.17 6.43
N THR A 703 32.39 -0.93 7.42
CA THR A 703 32.29 -1.58 8.73
C THR A 703 31.65 -0.61 9.71
N ILE A 704 30.49 -0.96 10.24
CA ILE A 704 29.85 -0.20 11.30
C ILE A 704 30.38 -0.70 12.64
N THR A 705 30.95 0.21 13.43
CA THR A 705 31.42 -0.08 14.78
C THR A 705 30.38 0.36 15.78
N VAL A 706 29.89 -0.57 16.59
CA VAL A 706 28.96 -0.31 17.70
C VAL A 706 29.58 -0.72 19.03
N LYS A 707 29.25 -0.01 20.11
CA LYS A 707 29.69 -0.36 21.45
C LYS A 707 28.63 -1.19 22.16
N GLY A 708 28.86 -2.50 22.27
CA GLY A 708 28.02 -3.40 23.04
C GLY A 708 28.29 -3.33 24.55
N ARG A 709 27.41 -3.96 25.33
CA ARG A 709 27.53 -4.14 26.79
C ARG A 709 27.45 -5.61 27.13
N LEU A 710 28.46 -6.12 27.84
CA LEU A 710 28.46 -7.52 28.30
C LEU A 710 27.46 -7.73 29.45
N GLY A 711 26.75 -8.85 29.40
CA GLY A 711 25.90 -9.32 30.49
C GLY A 711 26.71 -9.99 31.59
N ALA A 712 26.21 -9.92 32.82
CA ALA A 712 26.76 -10.72 33.91
C ALA A 712 26.49 -12.22 33.66
N SER A 713 27.47 -13.07 33.94
CA SER A 713 27.31 -14.54 33.88
C SER A 713 26.51 -15.04 35.08
N ILE A 714 25.40 -15.71 34.82
CA ILE A 714 24.51 -16.27 35.84
C ILE A 714 24.14 -17.70 35.42
N ASN A 715 24.39 -18.68 36.29
CA ASN A 715 24.15 -20.11 36.02
C ASN A 715 24.78 -20.62 34.71
N GLY A 716 25.93 -20.05 34.33
CA GLY A 716 26.65 -20.41 33.10
C GLY A 716 26.18 -19.68 31.83
N TYR A 717 25.19 -18.79 31.91
CA TYR A 717 24.68 -18.00 30.77
C TYR A 717 24.89 -16.50 31.01
N ALA A 718 25.24 -15.76 29.94
CA ALA A 718 25.33 -14.30 29.94
C ALA A 718 24.46 -13.72 28.81
N LEU A 719 23.84 -12.56 29.04
CA LEU A 719 23.03 -11.85 28.04
C LEU A 719 23.71 -10.52 27.69
N ASP A 720 24.41 -10.50 26.56
CA ASP A 720 25.05 -9.31 26.04
C ASP A 720 24.06 -8.44 25.27
N THR A 721 24.28 -7.13 25.28
CA THR A 721 23.49 -6.15 24.54
C THR A 721 24.34 -5.55 23.42
N ILE A 722 23.87 -5.64 22.18
CA ILE A 722 24.50 -4.99 21.03
C ILE A 722 23.48 -4.00 20.45
N PRO A 723 23.79 -2.69 20.40
CA PRO A 723 22.84 -1.72 19.85
C PRO A 723 22.76 -1.86 18.32
N VAL A 724 21.57 -1.64 17.78
CA VAL A 724 21.34 -1.63 16.33
C VAL A 724 21.78 -0.28 15.77
N PRO A 725 22.65 -0.23 14.74
CA PRO A 725 23.09 1.03 14.17
C PRO A 725 22.04 1.61 13.21
N PHE A 726 21.03 2.24 13.80
CA PHE A 726 19.95 2.90 13.04
C PHE A 726 20.47 4.02 12.14
N ASP A 727 21.55 4.71 12.55
CA ASP A 727 22.30 5.63 11.71
C ASP A 727 23.38 4.87 10.94
N ASN A 728 23.22 4.75 9.62
CA ASN A 728 24.16 4.07 8.74
C ASN A 728 24.27 4.77 7.37
N PRO A 729 25.37 4.56 6.63
CA PRO A 729 25.63 5.25 5.35
C PRO A 729 24.58 5.02 4.27
N TRP A 730 23.86 3.90 4.35
CA TRP A 730 22.85 3.48 3.36
C TRP A 730 21.46 4.03 3.69
N ASN A 731 21.37 4.77 4.80
CA ASN A 731 20.13 5.34 5.30
C ASN A 731 19.04 4.26 5.49
N ALA A 732 19.42 3.00 5.65
CA ALA A 732 18.50 1.86 5.64
C ALA A 732 18.12 1.49 7.07
N TRP A 733 16.86 1.11 7.29
CA TRP A 733 16.48 0.59 8.60
C TRP A 733 16.92 -0.85 8.77
N LEU A 734 17.80 -1.06 9.75
CA LEU A 734 18.22 -2.39 10.14
C LEU A 734 17.16 -3.01 11.05
N ARG A 735 16.70 -4.20 10.66
CA ARG A 735 15.84 -5.05 11.47
C ARG A 735 16.63 -6.30 11.81
N THR A 736 16.81 -6.56 13.08
CA THR A 736 17.44 -7.81 13.53
C THR A 736 16.45 -8.95 13.29
N SER A 737 16.81 -9.91 12.44
CA SER A 737 16.12 -11.20 12.40
C SER A 737 16.51 -11.97 13.67
N ALA A 738 15.54 -12.22 14.54
CA ALA A 738 15.73 -12.94 15.79
C ALA A 738 15.34 -14.41 15.67
#